data_AF-A0A1N6E2P3-F1
#
_entry.id   AF-A0A1N6E2P3-F1
#
_cell.length_a   1.000
_cell.length_b   1.000
_cell.length_c   1.000
_cell.angle_alpha   90.00
_cell.angle_beta   90.00
_cell.angle_gamma   90.00
#
_symmetry.space_group_name_H-M   'P 1'
#
loop_
_entity.id
_entity.type
_entity.pdbx_description
1 polymer ?
#
loop_
_entity_poly.entity_id
_entity_poly.type
_entity_poly.pdbx_seq_one_letter_code
_entity_poly.pdbx_strand_id
1 'polypeptide(L)'
;MSASERIEYLLLLRRPSESSRREVSGRIRETGGRVLAEYGNVAVEALLTRDQVAAANDSGAFLAQLSGPMSQEHLAKLSDEQRRVVDLWNARHTNRFHRLVKDRTLQGRSWASEELQPPLPYSVIGPEDFLDLVHRFEREVGEAVLPTDADNDDRQGHRTNAEGSFDAESFREYESLLVKQYGDERLGYELARLAARLGPAYYDVILRLPEGLIQLIIDRFFREAACWRMTGEMAVGLVFVESSRRDGPKFTTAERNDICNEVLTGLNWLAAEHPGGNLTWVYDFQFVKIDVANGNDDSLEGYWRDPAMGEVSYNGNTYAASWSGVGDYREDMRLSNLAAHALVIFITPYGNEWHAYASSGRITLARRDNWGGWGRGSIDMITAHEASHLFGAADEYTGSGTPCSSCSTTHGCDRVPNGNCGACASPRQSCAMDGNSRRLCGYTRGQIGWGHLFVELTTADELWAGTDDDVWVDIGDHVFTLDTSDHDDRERGNREGYPVWAPWLRRQDVRRVLIRKGPDGSAGGWKLLRVRVWTGGQIICDSRPNRWLEDDHRFWLGCVTDRNVLNSLVVRVTTADVSWAGTDDDVTLTLAGRSWNLDNDGRNDFERGNTDTFTLDPGTGLRVSSLASVRLHKSPDGVAGGWRLRGVEIVANGATIYNNQSINRWLEDDTRTWSAAI
;
A
#
# COMPACT_ATOMS: atom_id res chain seq x y z
N MET A 1 -25.45 -11.68 -16.06
CA MET A 1 -24.89 -10.61 -15.22
C MET A 1 -25.91 -10.34 -14.13
N SER A 2 -25.57 -10.62 -12.87
CA SER A 2 -26.44 -10.25 -11.76
C SER A 2 -26.50 -8.71 -11.65
N ALA A 3 -27.53 -8.16 -11.04
CA ALA A 3 -27.63 -6.71 -10.81
C ALA A 3 -26.50 -6.16 -9.89
N SER A 4 -25.78 -7.04 -9.18
CA SER A 4 -24.76 -6.69 -8.20
C SER A 4 -23.32 -6.69 -8.70
N GLU A 5 -23.04 -7.24 -9.89
CA GLU A 5 -21.69 -7.30 -10.44
C GLU A 5 -21.28 -5.93 -11.00
N ARG A 6 -20.13 -5.41 -10.56
CA ARG A 6 -19.57 -4.20 -11.13
C ARG A 6 -18.70 -4.55 -12.33
N ILE A 7 -18.88 -3.81 -13.42
CA ILE A 7 -18.06 -3.92 -14.63
C ILE A 7 -17.58 -2.53 -15.06
N GLU A 8 -16.58 -2.50 -15.91
CA GLU A 8 -16.06 -1.25 -16.45
C GLU A 8 -17.02 -0.63 -17.48
N TYR A 9 -17.24 0.67 -17.35
CA TYR A 9 -17.97 1.49 -18.31
C TYR A 9 -17.12 2.67 -18.76
N LEU A 10 -17.14 2.96 -20.06
CA LEU A 10 -16.76 4.26 -20.60
C LEU A 10 -18.01 5.13 -20.75
N LEU A 11 -18.02 6.24 -20.04
CA LEU A 11 -19.12 7.21 -19.99
C LEU A 11 -18.71 8.45 -20.78
N LEU A 12 -19.20 8.57 -22.02
CA LEU A 12 -18.93 9.73 -22.87
C LEU A 12 -19.81 10.90 -22.45
N LEU A 13 -19.20 12.06 -22.20
CA LEU A 13 -19.92 13.25 -21.77
C LEU A 13 -20.65 13.90 -22.95
N ARG A 14 -21.93 14.27 -22.73
CA ARG A 14 -22.74 14.99 -23.73
C ARG A 14 -22.28 16.41 -23.94
N ARG A 15 -21.80 17.07 -22.88
CA ARG A 15 -21.24 18.43 -22.91
C ARG A 15 -19.84 18.40 -22.30
N PRO A 16 -18.80 18.10 -23.11
CA PRO A 16 -17.43 18.01 -22.63
C PRO A 16 -16.97 19.31 -21.97
N SER A 17 -16.60 19.23 -20.70
CA SER A 17 -15.94 20.30 -19.95
C SER A 17 -15.37 19.73 -18.65
N GLU A 18 -14.39 20.41 -18.07
CA GLU A 18 -13.83 20.07 -16.75
C GLU A 18 -14.93 20.04 -15.67
N SER A 19 -15.84 21.02 -15.69
CA SER A 19 -16.96 21.10 -14.75
C SER A 19 -17.92 19.91 -14.87
N SER A 20 -18.30 19.54 -16.10
CA SER A 20 -19.17 18.40 -16.37
C SER A 20 -18.54 17.08 -15.91
N ARG A 21 -17.23 16.93 -16.17
CA ARG A 21 -16.46 15.74 -15.80
C ARG A 21 -16.41 15.57 -14.29
N ARG A 22 -16.06 16.62 -13.55
CA ARG A 22 -16.03 16.61 -12.08
C ARG A 22 -17.40 16.34 -11.45
N GLU A 23 -18.46 16.96 -12.00
CA GLU A 23 -19.83 16.72 -11.53
C GLU A 23 -20.21 15.23 -11.67
N VAL A 24 -19.92 14.64 -12.83
CA VAL A 24 -20.16 13.22 -13.09
C VAL A 24 -19.34 12.33 -12.15
N SER A 25 -18.03 12.58 -12.02
CA SER A 25 -17.15 11.78 -11.17
C SER A 25 -17.56 11.86 -9.69
N GLY A 26 -17.99 13.03 -9.23
CA GLY A 26 -18.57 13.21 -7.89
C GLY A 26 -19.82 12.34 -7.68
N ARG A 27 -20.79 12.40 -8.60
CA ARG A 27 -22.01 11.57 -8.53
C ARG A 27 -21.71 10.08 -8.57
N ILE A 28 -20.78 9.66 -9.41
CA ILE A 28 -20.36 8.25 -9.45
C ILE A 28 -19.87 7.81 -8.06
N ARG A 29 -19.00 8.61 -7.43
CA ARG A 29 -18.48 8.32 -6.08
C ARG A 29 -19.60 8.33 -5.02
N GLU A 30 -20.57 9.25 -5.10
CA GLU A 30 -21.75 9.30 -4.21
C GLU A 30 -22.63 8.04 -4.30
N THR A 31 -22.75 7.43 -5.49
CA THR A 31 -23.45 6.14 -5.65
C THR A 31 -22.63 4.93 -5.15
N GLY A 32 -21.43 5.17 -4.60
CA GLY A 32 -20.46 4.15 -4.20
C GLY A 32 -19.71 3.53 -5.39
N GLY A 33 -19.86 4.05 -6.61
CA GLY A 33 -19.09 3.67 -7.79
C GLY A 33 -17.60 4.06 -7.67
N ARG A 34 -16.73 3.43 -8.47
CA ARG A 34 -15.30 3.78 -8.51
C ARG A 34 -14.97 4.44 -9.84
N VAL A 35 -14.44 5.66 -9.81
CA VAL A 35 -13.93 6.33 -11.01
C VAL A 35 -12.47 5.90 -11.18
N LEU A 36 -12.19 5.15 -12.24
CA LEU A 36 -10.85 4.61 -12.52
C LEU A 36 -10.01 5.64 -13.26
N ALA A 37 -10.60 6.26 -14.28
CA ALA A 37 -9.90 7.19 -15.15
C ALA A 37 -10.79 8.27 -15.75
N GLU A 38 -10.15 9.34 -16.20
CA GLU A 38 -10.73 10.48 -16.88
C GLU A 38 -9.89 10.78 -18.13
N TYR A 39 -10.57 10.92 -19.28
CA TYR A 39 -9.91 11.15 -20.56
C TYR A 39 -10.22 12.57 -21.03
N GLY A 40 -9.26 13.49 -20.80
CA GLY A 40 -9.45 14.91 -21.06
C GLY A 40 -10.74 15.43 -20.44
N ASN A 41 -11.55 16.10 -21.25
CA ASN A 41 -12.87 16.62 -20.84
C ASN A 41 -14.03 15.82 -21.41
N VAL A 42 -13.77 14.69 -22.09
CA VAL A 42 -14.76 14.03 -22.95
C VAL A 42 -15.33 12.74 -22.38
N ALA A 43 -14.63 12.05 -21.48
CA ALA A 43 -15.07 10.76 -20.97
C ALA A 43 -14.56 10.44 -19.56
N VAL A 44 -15.32 9.60 -18.87
CA VAL A 44 -14.98 9.01 -17.57
C VAL A 44 -15.07 7.50 -17.68
N GLU A 45 -14.06 6.77 -17.23
CA GLU A 45 -14.08 5.33 -17.07
C GLU A 45 -14.25 4.94 -15.61
N ALA A 46 -15.22 4.07 -15.34
CA ALA A 46 -15.64 3.75 -13.98
C ALA A 46 -16.08 2.28 -13.84
N LEU A 47 -15.87 1.72 -12.64
CA LEU A 47 -16.32 0.39 -12.24
C LEU A 47 -17.67 0.51 -11.51
N LEU A 48 -18.74 0.10 -12.19
CA LEU A 48 -20.13 0.37 -11.80
C LEU A 48 -21.04 -0.84 -11.96
N THR A 49 -22.09 -0.94 -11.12
CA THR A 49 -23.26 -1.77 -11.40
C THR A 49 -24.18 -1.07 -12.40
N ARG A 50 -25.13 -1.80 -13.00
CA ARG A 50 -26.12 -1.21 -13.92
C ARG A 50 -26.95 -0.11 -13.24
N ASP A 51 -27.32 -0.30 -11.98
CA ASP A 51 -28.12 0.65 -11.22
C ASP A 51 -27.33 1.94 -10.92
N GLN A 52 -26.02 1.82 -10.64
CA GLN A 52 -25.14 2.96 -10.45
C GLN A 52 -24.98 3.78 -11.74
N VAL A 53 -24.88 3.13 -12.91
CA VAL A 53 -24.85 3.83 -14.20
C VAL A 53 -26.14 4.60 -14.44
N ALA A 54 -27.29 3.99 -14.16
CA ALA A 54 -28.59 4.65 -14.30
C ALA A 54 -28.68 5.89 -13.41
N ALA A 55 -28.36 5.75 -12.11
CA ALA A 55 -28.36 6.84 -11.14
C ALA A 55 -27.38 7.98 -11.53
N ALA A 56 -26.18 7.64 -12.00
CA ALA A 56 -25.23 8.64 -12.48
C ALA A 56 -25.72 9.40 -13.72
N ASN A 57 -26.62 8.81 -14.51
CA ASN A 57 -27.16 9.39 -15.74
C ASN A 57 -28.50 10.13 -15.54
N ASP A 58 -29.00 10.30 -14.31
CA ASP A 58 -30.32 10.89 -14.05
C ASP A 58 -30.51 12.31 -14.66
N SER A 59 -29.41 13.05 -14.88
CA SER A 59 -29.45 14.36 -15.55
C SER A 59 -29.25 14.32 -17.08
N GLY A 60 -29.13 13.14 -17.69
CA GLY A 60 -28.80 12.99 -19.11
C GLY A 60 -27.38 13.43 -19.48
N ALA A 61 -26.46 13.34 -18.51
CA ALA A 61 -25.07 13.79 -18.63
C ALA A 61 -24.28 13.07 -19.73
N PHE A 62 -24.66 11.84 -20.07
CA PHE A 62 -23.91 11.02 -21.02
C PHE A 62 -24.48 11.07 -22.45
N LEU A 63 -23.57 11.18 -23.40
CA LEU A 63 -23.82 10.92 -24.82
C LEU A 63 -23.97 9.42 -25.08
N ALA A 64 -23.11 8.61 -24.46
CA ALA A 64 -23.12 7.16 -24.54
C ALA A 64 -22.58 6.54 -23.24
N GLN A 65 -23.07 5.35 -22.90
CA GLN A 65 -22.58 4.52 -21.79
C GLN A 65 -22.16 3.18 -22.39
N LEU A 66 -20.86 2.90 -22.42
CA LEU A 66 -20.31 1.74 -23.12
C LEU A 66 -19.76 0.73 -22.12
N SER A 67 -20.28 -0.49 -22.10
CA SER A 67 -19.65 -1.65 -21.45
C SER A 67 -18.95 -2.58 -22.45
N GLY A 68 -18.93 -2.19 -23.73
CA GLY A 68 -18.43 -2.95 -24.88
C GLY A 68 -18.09 -2.00 -26.03
N PRO A 69 -17.67 -2.51 -27.20
CA PRO A 69 -17.23 -1.65 -28.30
C PRO A 69 -18.40 -0.85 -28.91
N MET A 70 -18.12 0.38 -29.34
CA MET A 70 -19.02 1.20 -30.14
C MET A 70 -18.90 0.86 -31.64
N SER A 71 -20.02 0.82 -32.35
CA SER A 71 -20.06 0.61 -33.80
C SER A 71 -19.47 1.79 -34.60
N GLN A 72 -18.93 1.50 -35.79
CA GLN A 72 -18.35 2.50 -36.70
C GLN A 72 -19.34 3.59 -37.13
N GLU A 73 -20.63 3.26 -37.28
CA GLU A 73 -21.68 4.22 -37.62
C GLU A 73 -21.84 5.31 -36.54
N HIS A 74 -21.73 4.94 -35.26
CA HIS A 74 -21.86 5.88 -34.15
C HIS A 74 -20.58 6.71 -33.94
N LEU A 75 -19.40 6.13 -34.20
CA LEU A 75 -18.12 6.85 -34.18
C LEU A 75 -18.08 8.04 -35.14
N ALA A 76 -18.75 7.91 -36.30
CA ALA A 76 -18.81 8.96 -37.31
C ALA A 76 -19.43 10.28 -36.80
N LYS A 77 -20.20 10.22 -35.71
CA LYS A 77 -20.95 11.35 -35.12
C LYS A 77 -20.23 12.02 -33.95
N LEU A 78 -19.08 11.48 -33.51
CA LEU A 78 -18.30 12.00 -32.39
C LEU A 78 -17.34 13.11 -32.84
N SER A 79 -16.98 13.99 -31.90
CA SER A 79 -15.82 14.90 -32.10
C SER A 79 -14.53 14.09 -32.23
N ASP A 80 -13.46 14.70 -32.77
CA ASP A 80 -12.17 14.02 -32.92
C ASP A 80 -11.59 13.56 -31.58
N GLU A 81 -11.77 14.34 -30.51
CA GLU A 81 -11.30 13.99 -29.16
C GLU A 81 -12.09 12.80 -28.59
N GLN A 82 -13.43 12.84 -28.69
CA GLN A 82 -14.28 11.71 -28.29
C GLN A 82 -13.95 10.46 -29.10
N ARG A 83 -13.76 10.59 -30.41
CA ARG A 83 -13.43 9.47 -31.28
C ARG A 83 -12.12 8.80 -30.87
N ARG A 84 -11.07 9.57 -30.56
CA ARG A 84 -9.78 9.00 -30.10
C ARG A 84 -9.94 8.11 -28.87
N VAL A 85 -10.70 8.58 -27.88
CA VAL A 85 -10.95 7.82 -26.65
C VAL A 85 -11.75 6.54 -26.95
N VAL A 86 -12.79 6.63 -27.78
CA VAL A 86 -13.60 5.45 -28.13
C VAL A 86 -12.83 4.47 -29.02
N ASP A 87 -11.93 4.93 -29.90
CA ASP A 87 -11.08 4.06 -30.70
C ASP A 87 -10.12 3.26 -29.81
N LEU A 88 -9.53 3.88 -28.78
CA LEU A 88 -8.73 3.18 -27.77
C LEU A 88 -9.56 2.16 -26.99
N TRP A 89 -10.75 2.56 -26.52
CA TRP A 89 -11.68 1.67 -25.86
C TRP A 89 -12.06 0.47 -26.74
N ASN A 90 -12.40 0.71 -28.00
CA ASN A 90 -12.73 -0.33 -28.97
C ASN A 90 -11.56 -1.29 -29.22
N ALA A 91 -10.33 -0.79 -29.26
CA ALA A 91 -9.13 -1.61 -29.46
C ALA A 91 -8.97 -2.66 -28.35
N ARG A 92 -9.34 -2.34 -27.11
CA ARG A 92 -9.31 -3.27 -25.96
C ARG A 92 -10.25 -4.47 -26.12
N HIS A 93 -11.32 -4.31 -26.91
CA HIS A 93 -12.33 -5.36 -27.14
C HIS A 93 -11.99 -6.26 -28.35
N THR A 94 -10.83 -6.08 -28.98
CA THR A 94 -10.42 -6.87 -30.14
C THR A 94 -9.87 -8.24 -29.74
N ASN A 95 -10.06 -9.26 -30.59
CA ASN A 95 -9.47 -10.59 -30.39
C ASN A 95 -7.93 -10.57 -30.36
N ARG A 96 -7.30 -9.54 -30.93
CA ARG A 96 -5.85 -9.33 -30.82
C ARG A 96 -5.48 -8.98 -29.39
N PHE A 97 -6.10 -7.94 -28.84
CA PHE A 97 -5.80 -7.49 -27.48
C PHE A 97 -6.21 -8.53 -26.44
N HIS A 98 -7.37 -9.19 -26.60
CA HIS A 98 -7.76 -10.29 -25.72
C HIS A 98 -6.76 -11.45 -25.71
N ARG A 99 -6.05 -11.72 -26.81
CA ARG A 99 -4.99 -12.74 -26.84
C ARG A 99 -3.72 -12.26 -26.15
N LEU A 100 -3.39 -10.97 -26.29
CA LEU A 100 -2.26 -10.34 -25.60
C LEU A 100 -2.43 -10.45 -24.08
N VAL A 101 -3.56 -9.97 -23.54
CA VAL A 101 -3.84 -9.94 -22.09
C VAL A 101 -4.09 -11.33 -21.49
N LYS A 102 -4.42 -12.34 -22.32
CA LYS A 102 -4.58 -13.73 -21.86
C LYS A 102 -3.29 -14.53 -21.91
N ASP A 103 -2.20 -13.96 -22.42
CA ASP A 103 -0.91 -14.62 -22.35
C ASP A 103 -0.52 -14.80 -20.87
N ARG A 104 -0.15 -16.03 -20.51
CA ARG A 104 0.27 -16.43 -19.16
C ARG A 104 1.65 -17.06 -19.15
N THR A 105 2.40 -16.98 -20.26
CA THR A 105 3.72 -17.60 -20.41
C THR A 105 4.71 -17.17 -19.32
N LEU A 106 4.58 -15.96 -18.80
CA LEU A 106 5.46 -15.39 -17.77
C LEU A 106 4.79 -15.27 -16.39
N GLN A 107 3.56 -15.74 -16.22
CA GLN A 107 2.87 -15.67 -14.93
C GLN A 107 3.66 -16.43 -13.85
N GLY A 108 3.78 -15.85 -12.65
CA GLY A 108 4.50 -16.45 -11.54
C GLY A 108 6.03 -16.25 -11.57
N ARG A 109 6.59 -15.68 -12.65
CA ARG A 109 8.01 -15.32 -12.71
C ARG A 109 8.25 -14.00 -12.01
N SER A 110 9.24 -13.98 -11.11
CA SER A 110 9.74 -12.75 -10.50
C SER A 110 10.55 -11.93 -11.50
N TRP A 111 10.59 -10.61 -11.34
CA TRP A 111 11.46 -9.71 -12.10
C TRP A 111 12.94 -10.13 -12.08
N ALA A 112 13.36 -10.88 -11.05
CA ALA A 112 14.70 -11.42 -10.90
C ALA A 112 15.06 -12.62 -11.79
N SER A 113 14.17 -13.06 -12.69
CA SER A 113 14.40 -14.26 -13.50
C SER A 113 15.62 -14.09 -14.43
N GLU A 114 16.59 -15.02 -14.37
CA GLU A 114 17.90 -14.91 -15.06
C GLU A 114 17.81 -14.71 -16.59
N GLU A 115 16.74 -15.21 -17.22
CA GLU A 115 16.53 -15.12 -18.67
C GLU A 115 15.94 -13.78 -19.14
N LEU A 116 15.55 -12.91 -18.19
CA LEU A 116 14.80 -11.68 -18.44
C LEU A 116 15.55 -10.49 -17.82
N GLN A 117 15.43 -9.32 -18.44
CA GLN A 117 15.97 -8.10 -17.84
C GLN A 117 14.94 -7.57 -16.83
N PRO A 118 15.32 -7.38 -15.56
CA PRO A 118 14.46 -6.68 -14.61
C PRO A 118 14.32 -5.21 -15.02
N PRO A 119 13.24 -4.53 -14.59
CA PRO A 119 13.24 -3.07 -14.56
C PRO A 119 14.43 -2.57 -13.73
N LEU A 120 14.92 -1.37 -14.08
CA LEU A 120 16.03 -0.78 -13.35
C LEU A 120 15.57 -0.41 -11.92
N PRO A 121 16.34 -0.75 -10.87
CA PRO A 121 15.95 -0.43 -9.51
C PRO A 121 15.64 1.05 -9.33
N TYR A 122 14.52 1.33 -8.66
CA TYR A 122 14.07 2.69 -8.45
C TYR A 122 15.03 3.49 -7.57
N SER A 123 15.31 4.73 -7.97
CA SER A 123 15.78 5.75 -7.03
C SER A 123 14.91 7.00 -7.11
N VAL A 124 14.61 7.58 -5.95
CA VAL A 124 13.96 8.89 -5.88
C VAL A 124 14.80 9.99 -6.52
N ILE A 125 16.12 9.81 -6.55
CA ILE A 125 17.07 10.75 -7.14
C ILE A 125 17.34 10.31 -8.58
N GLY A 126 16.80 11.06 -9.55
CA GLY A 126 17.20 10.91 -10.95
C GLY A 126 18.62 11.43 -11.18
N PRO A 127 19.42 10.82 -12.08
CA PRO A 127 20.73 11.33 -12.47
C PRO A 127 20.73 12.82 -12.81
N GLU A 128 19.73 13.26 -13.56
CA GLU A 128 19.57 14.63 -14.04
C GLU A 128 19.23 15.60 -12.91
N ASP A 129 18.40 15.18 -11.96
CA ASP A 129 18.09 15.98 -10.77
C ASP A 129 19.29 16.09 -9.83
N PHE A 130 20.05 15.00 -9.68
CA PHE A 130 21.30 15.00 -8.93
C PHE A 130 22.31 15.96 -9.55
N LEU A 131 22.56 15.84 -10.86
CA LEU A 131 23.51 16.69 -11.58
C LEU A 131 23.08 18.17 -11.55
N ASP A 132 21.79 18.48 -11.72
CA ASP A 132 21.28 19.86 -11.54
C ASP A 132 21.57 20.39 -10.14
N LEU A 133 21.30 19.57 -9.11
CA LEU A 133 21.53 19.96 -7.72
C LEU A 133 23.02 20.18 -7.43
N VAL A 134 23.89 19.28 -7.90
CA VAL A 134 25.34 19.39 -7.74
C VAL A 134 25.85 20.65 -8.43
N HIS A 135 25.52 20.87 -9.70
CA HIS A 135 25.95 22.06 -10.42
C HIS A 135 25.46 23.36 -9.77
N ARG A 136 24.27 23.35 -9.16
CA ARG A 136 23.78 24.50 -8.38
C ARG A 136 24.64 24.73 -7.14
N PHE A 137 24.92 23.67 -6.39
CA PHE A 137 25.80 23.73 -5.22
C PHE A 137 27.19 24.25 -5.58
N GLU A 138 27.82 23.74 -6.66
CA GLU A 138 29.14 24.19 -7.13
C GLU A 138 29.14 25.69 -7.46
N ARG A 139 28.07 26.21 -8.09
CA ARG A 139 27.94 27.65 -8.41
C ARG A 139 27.76 28.52 -7.16
N GLU A 140 27.02 28.04 -6.17
CA GLU A 140 26.69 28.81 -4.96
C GLU A 140 27.83 28.81 -3.94
N VAL A 141 28.53 27.69 -3.80
CA VAL A 141 29.57 27.47 -2.78
C VAL A 141 30.98 27.64 -3.36
N GLY A 142 31.15 27.48 -4.68
CA GLY A 142 32.46 27.57 -5.34
C GLY A 142 33.36 26.35 -5.09
N GLU A 143 32.80 25.26 -4.57
CA GLU A 143 33.48 23.97 -4.35
C GLU A 143 33.13 23.02 -5.50
N ALA A 144 34.14 22.47 -6.18
CA ALA A 144 33.93 21.49 -7.24
C ALA A 144 33.69 20.10 -6.64
N VAL A 145 32.65 19.42 -7.12
CA VAL A 145 32.19 18.11 -6.62
C VAL A 145 32.26 17.06 -7.72
N LEU A 146 31.91 17.43 -8.95
CA LEU A 146 31.92 16.51 -10.09
C LEU A 146 33.35 16.20 -10.56
N PRO A 147 33.59 14.98 -11.09
CA PRO A 147 34.91 14.64 -11.60
C PRO A 147 35.26 15.51 -12.81
N THR A 148 36.50 16.00 -12.87
CA THR A 148 37.03 16.69 -14.05
C THR A 148 37.64 15.70 -15.05
N ASP A 149 37.80 16.10 -16.31
CA ASP A 149 38.49 15.26 -17.32
C ASP A 149 39.93 14.87 -16.88
N ALA A 150 40.59 15.69 -16.06
CA ALA A 150 41.90 15.39 -15.49
C ALA A 150 41.85 14.31 -14.38
N ASP A 151 40.76 14.24 -13.61
CA ASP A 151 40.56 13.22 -12.58
C ASP A 151 40.29 11.84 -13.19
N ASN A 152 39.77 11.79 -14.42
CA ASN A 152 39.55 10.54 -15.16
C ASN A 152 40.85 9.93 -15.72
N ASP A 153 41.86 10.75 -16.03
CA ASP A 153 43.17 10.29 -16.52
C ASP A 153 44.07 9.77 -15.37
N ASP A 154 44.04 10.40 -14.19
CA ASP A 154 44.86 9.98 -13.03
C ASP A 154 44.35 8.66 -12.39
N ARG A 155 43.04 8.39 -12.51
CA ARG A 155 42.41 7.14 -12.07
C ARG A 155 42.75 5.92 -12.94
N GLN A 156 43.32 6.09 -14.14
CA GLN A 156 43.86 4.95 -14.90
C GLN A 156 45.06 4.29 -14.20
N GLY A 157 45.74 5.00 -13.27
CA GLY A 157 46.89 4.50 -12.50
C GLY A 157 46.55 3.85 -11.14
N HIS A 158 45.36 4.09 -10.61
CA HIS A 158 44.86 3.51 -9.36
C HIS A 158 43.51 2.83 -9.57
N ARG A 159 43.57 1.71 -10.30
CA ARG A 159 42.47 0.74 -10.36
C ARG A 159 42.27 0.11 -8.98
N THR A 160 41.42 0.70 -8.16
CA THR A 160 40.70 -0.08 -7.15
C THR A 160 39.87 -1.13 -7.91
N ASN A 161 39.62 -2.30 -7.31
CA ASN A 161 38.93 -3.43 -7.95
C ASN A 161 37.47 -3.17 -8.41
N ALA A 162 37.05 -1.91 -8.57
CA ALA A 162 35.74 -1.46 -9.03
C ALA A 162 35.60 -1.44 -10.58
N GLU A 163 36.44 -2.17 -11.32
CA GLU A 163 36.20 -2.50 -12.74
C GLU A 163 35.21 -3.67 -12.90
N GLY A 164 34.76 -4.29 -11.80
CA GLY A 164 33.71 -5.32 -11.82
C GLY A 164 32.33 -4.74 -12.09
N SER A 165 31.47 -5.50 -12.79
CA SER A 165 30.04 -5.23 -12.84
C SER A 165 29.50 -4.99 -11.43
N PHE A 166 28.55 -4.06 -11.27
CA PHE A 166 27.88 -3.79 -10.00
C PHE A 166 26.94 -4.96 -9.65
N ASP A 167 27.55 -6.11 -9.37
CA ASP A 167 26.84 -7.33 -8.99
C ASP A 167 26.20 -7.18 -7.61
N ALA A 168 25.32 -8.11 -7.28
CA ALA A 168 24.56 -8.10 -6.04
C ALA A 168 25.43 -8.02 -4.77
N GLU A 169 26.65 -8.57 -4.79
CA GLU A 169 27.56 -8.52 -3.64
C GLU A 169 28.21 -7.14 -3.53
N SER A 170 28.81 -6.67 -4.62
CA SER A 170 29.47 -5.36 -4.69
C SER A 170 28.50 -4.21 -4.40
N PHE A 171 27.25 -4.31 -4.86
CA PHE A 171 26.20 -3.35 -4.55
C PHE A 171 25.92 -3.28 -3.04
N ARG A 172 25.72 -4.43 -2.38
CA ARG A 172 25.42 -4.49 -0.94
C ARG A 172 26.56 -3.96 -0.09
N GLU A 173 27.80 -4.25 -0.49
CA GLU A 173 28.98 -3.69 0.14
C GLU A 173 29.01 -2.17 0.01
N TYR A 174 28.77 -1.65 -1.20
CA TYR A 174 28.74 -0.20 -1.45
C TYR A 174 27.60 0.51 -0.70
N GLU A 175 26.40 -0.07 -0.68
CA GLU A 175 25.26 0.42 0.11
C GLU A 175 25.64 0.47 1.60
N SER A 176 26.23 -0.61 2.13
CA SER A 176 26.67 -0.66 3.53
C SER A 176 27.72 0.41 3.86
N LEU A 177 28.63 0.70 2.92
CA LEU A 177 29.60 1.79 3.06
C LEU A 177 28.91 3.15 3.12
N LEU A 178 27.92 3.42 2.26
CA LEU A 178 27.17 4.67 2.26
C LEU A 178 26.34 4.86 3.54
N VAL A 179 25.66 3.80 3.99
CA VAL A 179 24.91 3.83 5.26
C VAL A 179 25.84 4.12 6.43
N LYS A 180 27.01 3.49 6.47
CA LYS A 180 28.02 3.75 7.50
C LYS A 180 28.58 5.17 7.41
N GLN A 181 28.80 5.68 6.20
CA GLN A 181 29.37 7.00 5.96
C GLN A 181 28.41 8.13 6.35
N TYR A 182 27.11 7.98 6.02
CA TYR A 182 26.13 9.05 6.19
C TYR A 182 25.18 8.86 7.39
N GLY A 183 25.18 7.68 8.02
CA GLY A 183 24.38 7.40 9.20
C GLY A 183 22.87 7.31 8.94
N ASP A 184 22.45 7.14 7.69
CA ASP A 184 21.04 7.05 7.28
C ASP A 184 20.85 5.90 6.28
N GLU A 185 20.05 4.89 6.68
CA GLU A 185 19.78 3.69 5.87
C GLU A 185 19.09 4.02 4.55
N ARG A 186 18.14 4.97 4.55
CA ARG A 186 17.38 5.32 3.35
C ARG A 186 18.23 6.14 2.39
N LEU A 187 19.03 7.08 2.90
CA LEU A 187 19.93 7.86 2.06
C LEU A 187 20.98 6.94 1.41
N GLY A 188 21.59 6.02 2.17
CA GLY A 188 22.53 5.04 1.62
C GLY A 188 21.90 4.16 0.55
N TYR A 189 20.66 3.70 0.79
CA TYR A 189 19.86 2.93 -0.17
C TYR A 189 19.66 3.68 -1.49
N GLU A 190 19.26 4.96 -1.45
CA GLU A 190 18.99 5.75 -2.66
C GLU A 190 20.27 6.13 -3.40
N LEU A 191 21.32 6.52 -2.68
CA LEU A 191 22.61 6.88 -3.27
C LEU A 191 23.31 5.69 -3.95
N ALA A 192 23.16 4.47 -3.41
CA ALA A 192 23.71 3.26 -4.05
C ALA A 192 23.08 3.01 -5.42
N ARG A 193 21.76 3.23 -5.55
CA ARG A 193 21.04 3.05 -6.82
C ARG A 193 21.34 4.16 -7.80
N LEU A 194 21.41 5.41 -7.33
CA LEU A 194 21.89 6.52 -8.14
C LEU A 194 23.30 6.25 -8.69
N ALA A 195 24.21 5.74 -7.85
CA ALA A 195 25.56 5.35 -8.26
C ALA A 195 25.53 4.29 -9.35
N ALA A 196 24.74 3.22 -9.18
CA ALA A 196 24.57 2.17 -10.18
C ALA A 196 24.13 2.71 -11.56
N ARG A 197 23.35 3.80 -11.57
CA ARG A 197 22.88 4.47 -12.81
C ARG A 197 23.91 5.41 -13.41
N LEU A 198 24.64 6.15 -12.57
CA LEU A 198 25.66 7.09 -13.02
C LEU A 198 26.96 6.39 -13.46
N GLY A 199 27.16 5.17 -12.99
CA GLY A 199 28.31 4.33 -13.31
C GLY A 199 29.55 4.62 -12.46
N PRO A 200 30.63 3.84 -12.67
CA PRO A 200 31.78 3.78 -11.75
C PRO A 200 32.49 5.12 -11.50
N ALA A 201 32.46 6.04 -12.46
CA ALA A 201 33.08 7.37 -12.31
C ALA A 201 32.54 8.16 -11.11
N TYR A 202 31.29 7.88 -10.70
CA TYR A 202 30.59 8.58 -9.64
C TYR A 202 30.65 7.88 -8.28
N TYR A 203 31.22 6.68 -8.18
CA TYR A 203 31.22 5.93 -6.91
C TYR A 203 32.00 6.66 -5.81
N ASP A 204 33.18 7.18 -6.14
CA ASP A 204 33.99 7.97 -5.20
C ASP A 204 33.37 9.34 -4.90
N VAL A 205 32.69 9.94 -5.89
CA VAL A 205 31.99 11.22 -5.73
C VAL A 205 30.87 11.06 -4.71
N ILE A 206 30.04 10.03 -4.88
CA ILE A 206 28.90 9.74 -4.02
C ILE A 206 29.32 9.30 -2.62
N LEU A 207 30.51 8.70 -2.44
CA LEU A 207 31.06 8.38 -1.12
C LEU A 207 31.61 9.61 -0.36
N ARG A 208 31.86 10.71 -1.05
CA ARG A 208 32.55 11.89 -0.51
C ARG A 208 31.77 13.19 -0.72
N LEU A 209 30.43 13.10 -0.72
CA LEU A 209 29.59 14.28 -0.89
C LEU A 209 29.82 15.27 0.26
N PRO A 210 29.98 16.59 -0.02
CA PRO A 210 30.06 17.60 1.02
C PRO A 210 28.81 17.62 1.91
N GLU A 211 28.98 17.92 3.21
CA GLU A 211 27.87 17.94 4.18
C GLU A 211 26.72 18.87 3.75
N GLY A 212 27.05 20.04 3.19
CA GLY A 212 26.05 20.98 2.67
C GLY A 212 25.22 20.39 1.53
N LEU A 213 25.85 19.65 0.62
CA LEU A 213 25.15 18.99 -0.49
C LEU A 213 24.28 17.82 0.00
N ILE A 214 24.73 17.08 1.02
CA ILE A 214 23.92 16.03 1.65
C ILE A 214 22.64 16.61 2.25
N GLN A 215 22.73 17.74 2.96
CA GLN A 215 21.54 18.40 3.51
C GLN A 215 20.60 18.86 2.39
N LEU A 216 21.12 19.42 1.30
CA LEU A 216 20.30 19.79 0.14
C LEU A 216 19.59 18.58 -0.50
N ILE A 217 20.29 17.44 -0.61
CA ILE A 217 19.70 16.18 -1.10
C ILE A 217 18.57 15.75 -0.17
N ILE A 218 18.82 15.70 1.14
CA ILE A 218 17.82 15.35 2.16
C ILE A 218 16.60 16.28 2.07
N ASP A 219 16.82 17.58 2.00
CA ASP A 219 15.73 18.56 1.98
C ASP A 219 14.90 18.47 0.69
N ARG A 220 15.57 18.38 -0.47
CA ARG A 220 14.93 18.33 -1.78
C ARG A 220 14.19 17.02 -2.04
N PHE A 221 14.78 15.87 -1.70
CA PHE A 221 14.23 14.57 -2.07
C PHE A 221 13.57 13.81 -0.91
N PHE A 222 13.79 14.21 0.35
CA PHE A 222 13.33 13.45 1.51
C PHE A 222 12.51 14.25 2.55
N ARG A 223 12.58 15.59 2.60
CA ARG A 223 11.83 16.41 3.60
C ARG A 223 10.62 17.18 3.07
N GLU A 224 10.71 17.93 1.97
CA GLU A 224 9.61 18.84 1.56
C GLU A 224 8.87 18.50 0.26
N ALA A 225 9.41 17.66 -0.64
CA ALA A 225 8.80 17.45 -1.98
C ALA A 225 8.28 16.04 -2.32
N ALA A 226 8.62 14.98 -1.57
CA ALA A 226 8.53 13.60 -2.09
C ALA A 226 7.61 12.63 -1.31
N CYS A 227 6.80 13.11 -0.37
CA CYS A 227 5.82 12.26 0.29
C CYS A 227 4.50 12.28 -0.49
N TRP A 228 4.49 11.61 -1.64
CA TRP A 228 3.26 11.40 -2.40
C TRP A 228 2.52 10.18 -1.86
N ARG A 229 1.20 10.30 -1.73
CA ARG A 229 0.32 9.15 -1.50
C ARG A 229 -0.46 8.89 -2.77
N MET A 230 -0.62 7.63 -3.15
CA MET A 230 -1.35 7.24 -4.36
C MET A 230 -2.87 7.33 -4.13
N THR A 231 -3.38 8.52 -3.80
CA THR A 231 -4.80 8.77 -3.48
C THR A 231 -5.25 10.13 -4.01
N GLY A 232 -6.53 10.24 -4.35
CA GLY A 232 -7.10 11.38 -5.05
C GLY A 232 -6.97 11.28 -6.57
N GLU A 233 -7.09 12.42 -7.24
CA GLU A 233 -6.90 12.51 -8.69
C GLU A 233 -5.41 12.65 -9.01
N MET A 234 -4.92 11.85 -9.97
CA MET A 234 -3.53 11.81 -10.40
C MET A 234 -3.45 12.10 -11.89
N ALA A 235 -2.79 13.19 -12.27
CA ALA A 235 -2.65 13.52 -13.69
C ALA A 235 -1.49 12.73 -14.31
N VAL A 236 -1.68 12.25 -15.54
CA VAL A 236 -0.71 11.42 -16.25
C VAL A 236 -0.56 11.92 -17.68
N GLY A 237 0.62 12.43 -18.00
CA GLY A 237 1.01 12.71 -19.38
C GLY A 237 1.58 11.44 -20.03
N LEU A 238 0.85 10.86 -20.98
CA LEU A 238 1.27 9.69 -21.77
C LEU A 238 1.94 10.17 -23.05
N VAL A 239 3.27 10.20 -23.07
CA VAL A 239 4.07 10.77 -24.17
C VAL A 239 4.68 9.67 -25.02
N PHE A 240 4.04 9.37 -26.15
CA PHE A 240 4.59 8.52 -27.18
C PHE A 240 5.59 9.31 -28.02
N VAL A 241 6.86 8.88 -27.99
CA VAL A 241 7.95 9.50 -28.74
C VAL A 241 8.33 8.62 -29.91
N GLU A 242 8.15 9.13 -31.13
CA GLU A 242 8.53 8.42 -32.36
C GLU A 242 9.46 9.27 -33.22
N SER A 243 10.16 8.63 -34.15
CA SER A 243 10.97 9.38 -35.11
C SER A 243 10.11 10.03 -36.19
N SER A 244 10.45 11.26 -36.57
CA SER A 244 9.95 11.88 -37.80
C SER A 244 10.70 11.36 -39.05
N ARG A 245 11.93 10.85 -38.88
CA ARG A 245 12.78 10.33 -39.96
C ARG A 245 12.14 9.11 -40.62
N ARG A 246 12.30 8.95 -41.93
CA ARG A 246 11.70 7.84 -42.69
C ARG A 246 12.05 6.47 -42.10
N ASP A 247 13.34 6.24 -41.86
CA ASP A 247 13.92 4.96 -41.40
C ASP A 247 14.20 4.96 -39.89
N GLY A 248 13.66 5.94 -39.16
CA GLY A 248 13.79 6.03 -37.71
C GLY A 248 12.83 5.11 -36.97
N PRO A 249 13.05 4.90 -35.65
CA PRO A 249 12.23 4.04 -34.82
C PRO A 249 10.80 4.59 -34.67
N LYS A 250 9.79 3.74 -34.88
CA LYS A 250 8.35 4.09 -34.83
C LYS A 250 7.52 2.91 -34.35
N PHE A 251 6.31 3.17 -33.88
CA PHE A 251 5.28 2.16 -33.67
C PHE A 251 4.30 2.15 -34.84
N THR A 252 3.79 0.97 -35.19
CA THR A 252 2.54 0.89 -35.96
C THR A 252 1.36 1.37 -35.11
N THR A 253 0.27 1.83 -35.75
CA THR A 253 -0.95 2.24 -35.04
C THR A 253 -1.46 1.17 -34.08
N ALA A 254 -1.43 -0.10 -34.50
CA ALA A 254 -1.95 -1.18 -33.69
C ALA A 254 -1.01 -1.55 -32.52
N GLU A 255 0.31 -1.46 -32.71
CA GLU A 255 1.25 -1.59 -31.59
C GLU A 255 1.06 -0.48 -30.56
N ARG A 256 0.90 0.76 -31.03
CA ARG A 256 0.64 1.92 -30.17
C ARG A 256 -0.63 1.75 -29.34
N ASN A 257 -1.71 1.30 -29.97
CA ASN A 257 -2.98 1.06 -29.27
C ASN A 257 -2.87 -0.09 -28.25
N ASP A 258 -2.14 -1.17 -28.57
CA ASP A 258 -1.88 -2.25 -27.62
C ASP A 258 -1.10 -1.72 -26.41
N ILE A 259 0.03 -1.02 -26.64
CA ILE A 259 0.87 -0.48 -25.57
C ILE A 259 0.08 0.53 -24.72
N CYS A 260 -0.67 1.43 -25.36
CA CYS A 260 -1.50 2.39 -24.65
C CYS A 260 -2.52 1.69 -23.74
N ASN A 261 -3.23 0.66 -24.25
CA ASN A 261 -4.21 -0.07 -23.43
C ASN A 261 -3.56 -0.87 -22.30
N GLU A 262 -2.35 -1.41 -22.49
CA GLU A 262 -1.60 -2.07 -21.41
C GLU A 262 -1.24 -1.08 -20.29
N VAL A 263 -0.69 0.09 -20.64
CA VAL A 263 -0.38 1.15 -19.66
C VAL A 263 -1.63 1.59 -18.90
N LEU A 264 -2.75 1.83 -19.61
CA LEU A 264 -4.03 2.16 -19.00
C LEU A 264 -4.55 1.02 -18.10
N THR A 265 -4.39 -0.24 -18.51
CA THR A 265 -4.82 -1.42 -17.73
C THR A 265 -4.07 -1.50 -16.40
N GLY A 266 -2.76 -1.26 -16.40
CA GLY A 266 -1.93 -1.26 -15.19
C GLY A 266 -2.32 -0.16 -14.20
N LEU A 267 -2.48 1.06 -14.69
CA LEU A 267 -2.88 2.19 -13.86
C LEU A 267 -4.34 2.06 -13.37
N ASN A 268 -5.29 1.74 -14.25
CA ASN A 268 -6.69 1.56 -13.88
C ASN A 268 -6.87 0.41 -12.86
N TRP A 269 -6.02 -0.61 -12.92
CA TRP A 269 -5.97 -1.65 -11.89
C TRP A 269 -5.58 -1.08 -10.51
N LEU A 270 -4.55 -0.24 -10.41
CA LEU A 270 -4.21 0.43 -9.16
C LEU A 270 -5.40 1.26 -8.62
N ALA A 271 -6.10 1.98 -9.50
CA ALA A 271 -7.31 2.72 -9.12
C ALA A 271 -8.43 1.79 -8.61
N ALA A 272 -8.60 0.64 -9.24
CA ALA A 272 -9.56 -0.39 -8.83
C ALA A 272 -9.20 -1.02 -7.47
N GLU A 273 -7.92 -1.20 -7.15
CA GLU A 273 -7.43 -1.79 -5.90
C GLU A 273 -7.46 -0.83 -4.71
N HIS A 274 -7.54 0.48 -4.93
CA HIS A 274 -7.50 1.47 -3.86
C HIS A 274 -8.61 1.20 -2.82
N PRO A 275 -8.29 1.07 -1.52
CA PRO A 275 -9.23 0.60 -0.50
C PRO A 275 -10.45 1.50 -0.32
N GLY A 276 -10.26 2.82 -0.42
CA GLY A 276 -11.34 3.80 -0.36
C GLY A 276 -12.03 4.12 -1.70
N GLY A 277 -11.63 3.48 -2.81
CA GLY A 277 -12.13 3.85 -4.15
C GLY A 277 -11.88 5.31 -4.57
N ASN A 278 -10.89 5.96 -3.95
CA ASN A 278 -10.55 7.37 -4.13
C ASN A 278 -9.18 7.50 -4.79
N LEU A 279 -8.97 6.80 -5.89
CA LEU A 279 -7.83 7.00 -6.79
C LEU A 279 -8.39 7.07 -8.20
N THR A 280 -8.02 8.11 -8.94
CA THR A 280 -8.48 8.32 -10.32
C THR A 280 -7.33 8.85 -11.16
N TRP A 281 -7.12 8.29 -12.34
CA TRP A 281 -6.11 8.76 -13.28
C TRP A 281 -6.71 9.75 -14.28
N VAL A 282 -6.06 10.88 -14.49
CA VAL A 282 -6.48 11.89 -15.47
C VAL A 282 -5.47 11.92 -16.60
N TYR A 283 -5.85 11.38 -17.74
CA TYR A 283 -4.93 11.17 -18.85
C TYR A 283 -4.89 12.35 -19.82
N ASP A 284 -3.67 12.74 -20.14
CA ASP A 284 -3.34 13.56 -21.29
C ASP A 284 -2.46 12.76 -22.26
N PHE A 285 -2.86 12.68 -23.53
CA PHE A 285 -2.17 11.86 -24.54
C PHE A 285 -1.37 12.74 -25.48
N GLN A 286 -0.06 12.49 -25.56
CA GLN A 286 0.88 13.19 -26.42
C GLN A 286 1.50 12.20 -27.41
N PHE A 287 1.43 12.51 -28.71
CA PHE A 287 2.00 11.69 -29.78
C PHE A 287 3.00 12.52 -30.58
N VAL A 288 4.21 12.64 -30.07
CA VAL A 288 5.23 13.54 -30.59
C VAL A 288 6.16 12.84 -31.57
N LYS A 289 6.66 13.59 -32.55
CA LYS A 289 7.62 13.09 -33.56
C LYS A 289 8.84 13.99 -33.61
N ILE A 290 10.02 13.41 -33.44
CA ILE A 290 11.26 14.17 -33.34
C ILE A 290 12.28 13.77 -34.40
N ASP A 291 13.10 14.72 -34.83
CA ASP A 291 14.14 14.55 -35.85
C ASP A 291 15.52 14.28 -35.24
N VAL A 292 15.63 13.22 -34.43
CA VAL A 292 16.91 12.78 -33.84
C VAL A 292 17.34 11.42 -34.38
N ALA A 293 18.66 11.20 -34.44
CA ALA A 293 19.23 9.89 -34.78
C ALA A 293 18.85 8.87 -33.71
N ASN A 294 18.70 7.60 -34.09
CA ASN A 294 18.49 6.55 -33.12
C ASN A 294 19.79 6.29 -32.36
N GLY A 295 19.72 6.25 -31.03
CA GLY A 295 20.81 5.81 -30.17
C GLY A 295 21.00 4.31 -30.21
N ASN A 296 21.73 3.81 -29.20
CA ASN A 296 22.01 2.40 -28.98
C ASN A 296 21.57 1.98 -27.56
N ASP A 297 22.02 0.79 -27.18
CA ASP A 297 21.69 0.11 -25.93
C ASP A 297 22.45 0.65 -24.71
N ASP A 298 23.30 1.65 -24.88
CA ASP A 298 24.00 2.37 -23.82
C ASP A 298 23.53 3.84 -23.73
N SER A 299 22.51 4.20 -24.53
CA SER A 299 22.06 5.59 -24.63
C SER A 299 21.05 5.93 -23.52
N LEU A 300 21.36 6.98 -22.76
CA LEU A 300 20.42 7.59 -21.80
C LEU A 300 19.32 8.37 -22.51
N GLU A 301 18.18 8.54 -21.86
CA GLU A 301 16.98 9.08 -22.50
C GLU A 301 17.06 10.54 -22.96
N GLY A 302 17.98 11.35 -22.41
CA GLY A 302 18.04 12.80 -22.67
C GLY A 302 18.08 13.18 -24.15
N TYR A 303 18.76 12.40 -25.00
CA TYR A 303 18.91 12.72 -26.42
C TYR A 303 17.59 12.66 -27.22
N TRP A 304 16.61 11.86 -26.78
CA TRP A 304 15.28 11.79 -27.39
C TRP A 304 14.21 12.47 -26.54
N ARG A 305 14.31 12.40 -25.20
CA ARG A 305 13.33 12.97 -24.26
C ARG A 305 13.29 14.48 -24.35
N ASP A 306 14.44 15.13 -24.34
CA ASP A 306 14.49 16.60 -24.28
C ASP A 306 13.92 17.21 -25.57
N PRO A 307 14.31 16.78 -26.78
CA PRO A 307 13.63 17.21 -28.01
C PRO A 307 12.14 16.87 -28.03
N ALA A 308 11.74 15.71 -27.48
CA ALA A 308 10.34 15.32 -27.41
C ALA A 308 9.52 16.27 -26.52
N MET A 309 10.09 16.72 -25.40
CA MET A 309 9.44 17.71 -24.53
C MET A 309 9.19 19.04 -25.23
N GLY A 310 10.05 19.45 -26.18
CA GLY A 310 9.81 20.63 -27.01
C GLY A 310 8.59 20.54 -27.92
N GLU A 311 8.11 19.32 -28.20
CA GLU A 311 6.92 19.05 -29.03
C GLU A 311 5.66 18.79 -28.19
N VAL A 312 5.80 18.63 -26.86
CA VAL A 312 4.65 18.44 -25.95
C VAL A 312 3.90 19.76 -25.81
N SER A 313 2.57 19.67 -25.85
CA SER A 313 1.70 20.83 -25.60
C SER A 313 0.50 20.46 -24.75
N TYR A 314 0.16 21.32 -23.79
CA TYR A 314 -0.96 21.08 -22.89
C TYR A 314 -1.70 22.39 -22.59
N ASN A 315 -3.01 22.41 -22.81
CA ASN A 315 -3.86 23.60 -22.64
C ASN A 315 -3.31 24.87 -23.32
N GLY A 316 -2.63 24.72 -24.46
CA GLY A 316 -2.04 25.83 -25.22
C GLY A 316 -0.63 26.25 -24.76
N ASN A 317 -0.11 25.67 -23.69
CA ASN A 317 1.28 25.83 -23.27
C ASN A 317 2.19 24.87 -24.06
N THR A 318 3.44 25.28 -24.24
CA THR A 318 4.54 24.48 -24.80
C THR A 318 5.69 24.46 -23.81
N TYR A 319 6.50 23.40 -23.83
CA TYR A 319 7.55 23.19 -22.84
C TYR A 319 8.95 23.33 -23.41
N ALA A 320 9.91 23.60 -22.54
CA ALA A 320 11.32 23.65 -22.94
C ALA A 320 11.80 22.25 -23.38
N ALA A 321 12.64 22.21 -24.42
CA ALA A 321 13.29 20.99 -24.87
C ALA A 321 14.45 20.61 -23.94
N SER A 322 14.13 20.32 -22.68
CA SER A 322 15.07 20.07 -21.59
C SER A 322 14.38 19.31 -20.46
N TRP A 323 15.17 18.77 -19.53
CA TRP A 323 14.67 18.11 -18.32
C TRP A 323 13.65 18.94 -17.53
N SER A 324 13.87 20.25 -17.40
CA SER A 324 12.96 21.15 -16.69
C SER A 324 11.54 21.15 -17.26
N GLY A 325 11.38 20.96 -18.58
CA GLY A 325 10.08 20.90 -19.24
C GLY A 325 9.21 19.74 -18.73
N VAL A 326 9.82 18.65 -18.25
CA VAL A 326 9.08 17.53 -17.63
C VAL A 326 8.39 17.99 -16.35
N GLY A 327 9.09 18.75 -15.51
CA GLY A 327 8.55 19.30 -14.27
C GLY A 327 7.44 20.32 -14.53
N ASP A 328 7.67 21.23 -15.48
CA ASP A 328 6.70 22.28 -15.86
C ASP A 328 5.40 21.65 -16.40
N TYR A 329 5.51 20.64 -17.28
CA TYR A 329 4.36 19.93 -17.82
C TYR A 329 3.56 19.20 -16.73
N ARG A 330 4.26 18.53 -15.81
CA ARG A 330 3.62 17.87 -14.67
C ARG A 330 2.85 18.86 -13.81
N GLU A 331 3.45 20.00 -13.50
CA GLU A 331 2.82 21.00 -12.64
C GLU A 331 1.61 21.65 -13.30
N ASP A 332 1.68 21.96 -14.60
CA ASP A 332 0.53 22.47 -15.36
C ASP A 332 -0.65 21.48 -15.36
N MET A 333 -0.38 20.19 -15.58
CA MET A 333 -1.39 19.14 -15.50
C MET A 333 -1.97 19.03 -14.09
N ARG A 334 -1.12 19.09 -13.06
CA ARG A 334 -1.53 18.98 -11.66
C ARG A 334 -2.48 20.12 -11.28
N LEU A 335 -2.10 21.36 -11.60
CA LEU A 335 -2.87 22.56 -11.31
C LEU A 335 -4.18 22.59 -12.10
N SER A 336 -4.13 22.31 -13.42
CA SER A 336 -5.31 22.34 -14.28
C SER A 336 -6.36 21.31 -13.86
N ASN A 337 -5.93 20.13 -13.45
CA ASN A 337 -6.86 19.07 -13.03
C ASN A 337 -7.23 19.14 -11.55
N LEU A 338 -6.61 20.01 -10.74
CA LEU A 338 -6.65 19.95 -9.27
C LEU A 338 -6.23 18.56 -8.73
N ALA A 339 -5.30 17.92 -9.44
CA ALA A 339 -4.79 16.62 -9.07
C ALA A 339 -3.90 16.73 -7.82
N ALA A 340 -3.90 15.68 -7.00
CA ALA A 340 -3.00 15.56 -5.86
C ALA A 340 -1.54 15.59 -6.34
N HIS A 341 -1.24 14.79 -7.37
CA HIS A 341 0.07 14.73 -8.02
C HIS A 341 -0.07 14.54 -9.53
N ALA A 342 1.05 14.70 -10.23
CA ALA A 342 1.14 14.47 -11.66
C ALA A 342 2.44 13.76 -12.00
N LEU A 343 2.38 12.84 -12.97
CA LEU A 343 3.52 12.10 -13.50
C LEU A 343 3.51 12.10 -15.03
N VAL A 344 4.68 11.84 -15.62
CA VAL A 344 4.83 11.68 -17.09
C VAL A 344 5.33 10.28 -17.37
N ILE A 345 4.71 9.59 -18.32
CA ILE A 345 5.15 8.30 -18.82
C ILE A 345 5.61 8.51 -20.26
N PHE A 346 6.90 8.33 -20.51
CA PHE A 346 7.44 8.29 -21.86
C PHE A 346 7.40 6.87 -22.41
N ILE A 347 6.91 6.72 -23.64
CA ILE A 347 6.88 5.44 -24.35
C ILE A 347 7.62 5.60 -25.67
N THR A 348 8.67 4.81 -25.89
CA THR A 348 9.57 5.04 -27.02
C THR A 348 10.07 3.76 -27.70
N PRO A 349 10.20 3.75 -29.04
CA PRO A 349 10.94 2.72 -29.78
C PRO A 349 12.41 3.10 -29.99
N TYR A 350 12.87 4.26 -29.52
CA TYR A 350 14.27 4.68 -29.59
C TYR A 350 15.18 3.77 -28.75
N GLY A 351 16.44 3.65 -29.17
CA GLY A 351 17.48 2.97 -28.41
C GLY A 351 17.64 3.61 -27.03
N ASN A 352 17.62 2.78 -26.00
CA ASN A 352 17.63 3.21 -24.62
C ASN A 352 18.32 2.14 -23.78
N GLU A 353 19.05 2.58 -22.77
CA GLU A 353 19.83 1.68 -21.91
C GLU A 353 18.96 0.67 -21.13
N TRP A 354 17.79 1.12 -20.68
CA TRP A 354 16.87 0.31 -19.90
C TRP A 354 15.49 0.27 -20.52
N HIS A 355 14.78 -0.84 -20.34
CA HIS A 355 13.44 -1.01 -20.89
C HIS A 355 12.35 -0.35 -20.03
N ALA A 356 12.56 -0.25 -18.71
CA ALA A 356 11.62 0.34 -17.76
C ALA A 356 12.36 0.92 -16.55
N TYR A 357 11.95 2.11 -16.11
CA TYR A 357 12.41 2.75 -14.88
C TYR A 357 11.59 3.98 -14.49
N ALA A 358 11.57 4.27 -13.19
CA ALA A 358 10.98 5.46 -12.59
C ALA A 358 12.00 6.29 -11.80
N SER A 359 11.82 7.61 -11.81
CA SER A 359 12.42 8.57 -10.87
C SER A 359 11.80 9.94 -11.12
N SER A 360 11.87 10.86 -10.17
CA SER A 360 11.59 12.29 -10.43
C SER A 360 10.18 12.59 -10.99
N GLY A 361 9.20 11.76 -10.64
CA GLY A 361 7.82 11.87 -11.16
C GLY A 361 7.66 11.48 -12.64
N ARG A 362 8.62 10.73 -13.19
CA ARG A 362 8.65 10.26 -14.58
C ARG A 362 8.87 8.76 -14.63
N ILE A 363 8.19 8.10 -15.56
CA ILE A 363 8.39 6.70 -15.95
C ILE A 363 8.85 6.66 -17.40
N THR A 364 9.80 5.81 -17.73
CA THR A 364 10.23 5.57 -19.12
C THR A 364 10.03 4.11 -19.46
N LEU A 365 9.30 3.86 -20.56
CA LEU A 365 9.05 2.54 -21.12
C LEU A 365 9.63 2.50 -22.55
N ALA A 366 10.70 1.74 -22.74
CA ALA A 366 11.39 1.60 -24.02
C ALA A 366 11.27 0.18 -24.58
N ARG A 367 11.17 0.07 -25.91
CA ARG A 367 11.05 -1.22 -26.63
C ARG A 367 12.32 -2.08 -26.59
N ARG A 368 13.31 -1.73 -25.77
CA ARG A 368 14.57 -2.48 -25.58
C ARG A 368 14.26 -3.95 -25.30
N ASP A 369 14.93 -4.84 -26.05
CA ASP A 369 14.84 -6.30 -25.88
C ASP A 369 13.42 -6.84 -25.73
N ASN A 370 12.46 -6.31 -26.49
CA ASN A 370 11.04 -6.67 -26.34
C ASN A 370 10.54 -6.44 -24.90
N TRP A 371 10.82 -5.25 -24.37
CA TRP A 371 10.45 -4.83 -23.01
C TRP A 371 11.17 -5.68 -21.96
N GLY A 372 12.50 -5.81 -22.10
CA GLY A 372 13.33 -6.59 -21.19
C GLY A 372 13.10 -8.11 -21.25
N GLY A 373 12.57 -8.61 -22.36
CA GLY A 373 12.17 -10.01 -22.55
C GLY A 373 10.75 -10.34 -22.06
N TRP A 374 10.11 -9.43 -21.31
CA TRP A 374 8.78 -9.64 -20.73
C TRP A 374 7.64 -9.52 -21.73
N GLY A 375 7.92 -8.93 -22.89
CA GLY A 375 6.95 -8.75 -23.95
C GLY A 375 5.90 -7.69 -23.64
N ARG A 376 5.21 -7.30 -24.71
CA ARG A 376 4.24 -6.21 -24.66
C ARG A 376 3.05 -6.48 -23.73
N GLY A 377 2.65 -7.74 -23.56
CA GLY A 377 1.49 -8.11 -22.73
C GLY A 377 1.76 -8.08 -21.22
N SER A 378 2.96 -7.64 -20.80
CA SER A 378 3.35 -7.44 -19.41
C SER A 378 3.52 -5.95 -19.07
N ILE A 379 3.26 -5.05 -20.03
CA ILE A 379 3.43 -3.61 -19.84
C ILE A 379 2.47 -3.08 -18.78
N ASP A 380 1.29 -3.69 -18.62
CA ASP A 380 0.36 -3.34 -17.54
C ASP A 380 1.01 -3.48 -16.14
N MET A 381 1.64 -4.63 -15.88
CA MET A 381 2.32 -4.92 -14.62
C MET A 381 3.60 -4.09 -14.45
N ILE A 382 4.40 -3.93 -15.51
CA ILE A 382 5.59 -3.05 -15.49
C ILE A 382 5.16 -1.63 -15.15
N THR A 383 4.11 -1.11 -15.78
CA THR A 383 3.61 0.25 -15.52
C THR A 383 3.14 0.40 -14.08
N ALA A 384 2.39 -0.57 -13.55
CA ALA A 384 1.90 -0.52 -12.17
C ALA A 384 3.06 -0.58 -11.14
N HIS A 385 4.08 -1.38 -11.44
CA HIS A 385 5.32 -1.48 -10.66
C HIS A 385 6.06 -0.13 -10.62
N GLU A 386 6.38 0.43 -11.78
CA GLU A 386 7.06 1.72 -11.90
C GLU A 386 6.27 2.88 -11.32
N ALA A 387 4.94 2.86 -11.47
CA ALA A 387 4.08 3.86 -10.85
C ALA A 387 4.15 3.79 -9.33
N SER A 388 4.14 2.59 -8.75
CA SER A 388 4.20 2.40 -7.29
C SER A 388 5.48 2.98 -6.67
N HIS A 389 6.61 2.90 -7.38
CA HIS A 389 7.86 3.52 -6.96
C HIS A 389 7.79 5.05 -6.83
N LEU A 390 7.07 5.74 -7.73
CA LEU A 390 6.89 7.19 -7.63
C LEU A 390 6.12 7.63 -6.37
N PHE A 391 5.45 6.69 -5.69
CA PHE A 391 4.79 6.90 -4.40
C PHE A 391 5.55 6.26 -3.23
N GLY A 392 6.79 5.86 -3.48
CA GLY A 392 7.72 5.37 -2.48
C GLY A 392 7.59 3.89 -2.15
N ALA A 393 6.99 3.07 -3.01
CA ALA A 393 7.12 1.61 -2.88
C ALA A 393 8.55 1.16 -3.18
N ALA A 394 9.03 0.15 -2.46
CA ALA A 394 10.30 -0.51 -2.73
C ALA A 394 10.12 -1.76 -3.58
N ASP A 395 11.20 -2.17 -4.24
CA ASP A 395 11.26 -3.47 -4.89
C ASP A 395 11.12 -4.60 -3.86
N GLU A 396 10.39 -5.66 -4.21
CA GLU A 396 10.28 -6.89 -3.40
C GLU A 396 11.11 -8.04 -3.99
N TYR A 397 11.75 -7.81 -5.15
CA TYR A 397 12.62 -8.78 -5.82
C TYR A 397 14.12 -8.61 -5.56
N THR A 398 14.84 -9.72 -5.72
CA THR A 398 16.30 -9.80 -5.55
C THR A 398 16.92 -10.32 -6.83
N GLY A 399 17.82 -9.56 -7.47
CA GLY A 399 18.49 -9.97 -8.71
C GLY A 399 19.96 -9.55 -8.74
N SER A 400 20.58 -9.64 -9.91
CA SER A 400 22.01 -9.37 -10.13
C SER A 400 22.47 -7.92 -9.85
N GLY A 401 21.55 -7.00 -9.49
CA GLY A 401 21.86 -5.64 -9.02
C GLY A 401 21.20 -5.24 -7.68
N THR A 402 20.79 -6.23 -6.87
CA THR A 402 20.11 -6.08 -5.55
C THR A 402 19.06 -4.95 -5.43
N PRO A 403 17.93 -5.07 -6.14
CA PRO A 403 16.78 -4.15 -6.05
C PRO A 403 16.19 -4.09 -4.64
N CYS A 404 16.19 -5.21 -3.90
CA CYS A 404 15.94 -5.25 -2.48
C CYS A 404 17.04 -5.93 -1.66
N SER A 405 17.51 -5.27 -0.59
CA SER A 405 18.60 -5.74 0.26
C SER A 405 18.21 -5.99 1.72
N SER A 406 17.09 -5.44 2.21
CA SER A 406 16.71 -5.53 3.62
C SER A 406 15.20 -5.38 3.86
N CYS A 407 14.71 -6.07 4.89
CA CYS A 407 13.33 -5.99 5.40
C CYS A 407 13.14 -4.91 6.48
N SER A 408 14.19 -4.12 6.76
CA SER A 408 14.17 -3.02 7.73
C SER A 408 14.12 -1.64 7.08
N THR A 409 14.54 -1.51 5.82
CA THR A 409 14.48 -0.22 5.11
C THR A 409 13.04 0.28 5.07
N THR A 410 12.87 1.58 5.31
CA THR A 410 11.55 2.20 5.43
C THR A 410 11.25 3.08 4.25
N HIS A 411 10.01 3.01 3.80
CA HIS A 411 9.60 3.47 2.48
C HIS A 411 8.27 4.22 2.55
N GLY A 412 8.05 5.05 1.53
CA GLY A 412 6.87 5.93 1.47
C GLY A 412 6.81 7.00 2.54
N CYS A 413 5.68 7.71 2.55
CA CYS A 413 5.33 8.72 3.55
C CYS A 413 5.28 8.21 4.97
N ASP A 414 4.75 7.00 5.12
CA ASP A 414 4.39 6.43 6.41
C ASP A 414 5.50 5.54 6.98
N ARG A 415 6.71 5.61 6.38
CA ARG A 415 7.93 4.89 6.80
C ARG A 415 7.67 3.41 7.05
N VAL A 416 6.94 2.79 6.14
CA VAL A 416 6.55 1.38 6.23
C VAL A 416 7.76 0.53 5.84
N PRO A 417 8.09 -0.53 6.61
CA PRO A 417 9.22 -1.39 6.27
C PRO A 417 8.98 -2.15 4.96
N ASN A 418 10.05 -2.55 4.28
CA ASN A 418 9.96 -3.49 3.16
C ASN A 418 9.92 -4.96 3.62
N GLY A 419 8.94 -5.32 4.44
CA GLY A 419 8.90 -6.64 5.08
C GLY A 419 8.72 -7.83 4.13
N ASN A 420 8.34 -7.60 2.87
CA ASN A 420 8.25 -8.64 1.83
C ASN A 420 9.50 -8.72 0.92
N CYS A 421 10.58 -8.05 1.28
CA CYS A 421 11.83 -8.12 0.53
C CYS A 421 12.32 -9.57 0.33
N GLY A 422 12.53 -10.00 -0.92
CA GLY A 422 12.98 -11.36 -1.24
C GLY A 422 14.31 -11.78 -0.60
N ALA A 423 15.12 -10.83 -0.09
CA ALA A 423 16.39 -11.12 0.56
C ALA A 423 16.25 -11.66 2.00
N CYS A 424 15.10 -11.48 2.63
CA CYS A 424 14.91 -11.76 4.06
C CYS A 424 13.49 -12.16 4.47
N ALA A 425 12.48 -11.95 3.61
CA ALA A 425 11.11 -12.34 3.89
C ALA A 425 10.98 -13.87 3.91
N SER A 426 10.30 -14.40 4.93
CA SER A 426 10.00 -15.81 5.08
C SER A 426 8.62 -15.97 5.73
N PRO A 427 7.61 -16.49 5.02
CA PRO A 427 7.60 -16.74 3.58
C PRO A 427 7.66 -15.42 2.79
N ARG A 428 8.14 -15.53 1.55
CA ARG A 428 8.08 -14.44 0.58
C ARG A 428 6.73 -14.49 -0.14
N GLN A 429 6.07 -13.34 -0.28
CA GLN A 429 4.79 -13.23 -0.99
C GLN A 429 4.99 -12.86 -2.45
N SER A 430 4.12 -13.41 -3.30
CA SER A 430 4.03 -13.06 -4.73
C SER A 430 3.18 -11.81 -4.93
N CYS A 431 3.76 -10.73 -5.42
CA CYS A 431 3.12 -9.42 -5.57
C CYS A 431 3.69 -8.61 -6.76
N ALA A 432 3.04 -7.51 -7.11
CA ALA A 432 3.40 -6.65 -8.23
C ALA A 432 4.81 -6.05 -8.11
N MET A 433 5.28 -5.79 -6.88
CA MET A 433 6.63 -5.31 -6.62
C MET A 433 7.69 -6.43 -6.68
N ASP A 434 7.27 -7.69 -6.77
CA ASP A 434 8.10 -8.82 -7.17
C ASP A 434 7.92 -9.18 -8.65
N GLY A 435 6.81 -8.77 -9.27
CA GLY A 435 6.47 -8.95 -10.68
C GLY A 435 5.69 -10.22 -11.01
N ASN A 436 5.58 -11.15 -10.06
CA ASN A 436 5.05 -12.49 -10.33
C ASN A 436 3.52 -12.61 -10.23
N SER A 437 2.84 -11.63 -9.63
CA SER A 437 1.38 -11.65 -9.47
C SER A 437 0.75 -10.26 -9.58
N ARG A 438 -0.51 -10.21 -10.01
CA ARG A 438 -1.33 -8.99 -10.06
C ARG A 438 -2.03 -8.75 -8.72
N ARG A 439 -1.23 -8.58 -7.67
CA ARG A 439 -1.64 -8.30 -6.28
C ARG A 439 -0.67 -7.31 -5.66
N LEU A 440 -1.17 -6.37 -4.87
CA LEU A 440 -0.33 -5.52 -4.04
C LEU A 440 -0.18 -6.12 -2.65
N CYS A 441 1.07 -6.35 -2.22
CA CYS A 441 1.38 -6.83 -0.89
C CYS A 441 0.99 -5.80 0.18
N GLY A 442 0.72 -6.27 1.40
CA GLY A 442 0.34 -5.40 2.52
C GLY A 442 1.38 -4.30 2.77
N TYR A 443 2.67 -4.63 2.71
CA TYR A 443 3.77 -3.66 2.79
C TYR A 443 3.73 -2.63 1.67
N THR A 444 3.66 -3.05 0.40
CA THR A 444 3.54 -2.15 -0.76
C THR A 444 2.36 -1.19 -0.61
N ARG A 445 1.17 -1.70 -0.23
CA ARG A 445 -0.03 -0.88 0.04
C ARG A 445 0.24 0.18 1.11
N GLY A 446 0.92 -0.19 2.21
CA GLY A 446 1.34 0.76 3.24
C GLY A 446 2.31 1.82 2.71
N GLN A 447 3.29 1.42 1.90
CA GLN A 447 4.32 2.30 1.34
C GLN A 447 3.74 3.36 0.39
N ILE A 448 2.81 2.98 -0.50
CA ILE A 448 2.14 3.92 -1.43
C ILE A 448 1.06 4.80 -0.76
N GLY A 449 0.91 4.71 0.57
CA GLY A 449 0.00 5.54 1.36
C GLY A 449 -1.43 5.01 1.48
N TRP A 450 -1.64 3.71 1.27
CA TRP A 450 -2.96 3.05 1.44
C TRP A 450 -3.17 2.45 2.83
N GLY A 451 -2.52 3.02 3.86
CA GLY A 451 -2.71 2.66 5.26
C GLY A 451 -2.54 3.88 6.17
N HIS A 452 -3.55 4.18 6.99
CA HIS A 452 -3.48 5.23 8.02
C HIS A 452 -2.96 4.68 9.36
N LEU A 453 -3.17 3.39 9.55
CA LEU A 453 -2.56 2.54 10.56
C LEU A 453 -1.93 1.37 9.83
N PHE A 454 -0.66 1.10 10.08
CA PHE A 454 0.02 -0.09 9.57
C PHE A 454 0.35 -0.98 10.75
N VAL A 455 -0.16 -2.21 10.75
CA VAL A 455 0.13 -3.20 11.79
C VAL A 455 1.04 -4.25 11.20
N GLU A 456 2.10 -4.62 11.91
CA GLU A 456 2.93 -5.75 11.54
C GLU A 456 2.93 -6.74 12.71
N LEU A 457 2.63 -8.00 12.38
CA LEU A 457 2.61 -9.09 13.34
C LEU A 457 3.70 -10.09 12.97
N THR A 458 4.34 -10.66 13.98
CA THR A 458 5.22 -11.81 13.80
C THR A 458 4.68 -12.98 14.60
N THR A 459 4.44 -14.10 13.92
CA THR A 459 4.12 -15.38 14.55
C THR A 459 5.43 -16.05 14.98
N ALA A 460 5.45 -16.70 16.13
CA ALA A 460 6.65 -17.41 16.59
C ALA A 460 7.01 -18.57 15.65
N ASP A 461 8.30 -18.85 15.52
CA ASP A 461 8.79 -20.03 14.79
C ASP A 461 8.78 -21.27 15.71
N GLU A 462 7.60 -21.64 16.20
CA GLU A 462 7.38 -22.78 17.10
C GLU A 462 6.27 -23.70 16.56
N LEU A 463 6.32 -24.98 16.91
CA LEU A 463 5.30 -25.94 16.48
C LEU A 463 3.92 -25.50 16.98
N TRP A 464 2.92 -25.55 16.09
CA TRP A 464 1.53 -25.09 16.34
C TRP A 464 1.37 -23.59 16.62
N ALA A 465 2.38 -22.76 16.35
CA ALA A 465 2.29 -21.33 16.63
C ALA A 465 1.38 -20.55 15.68
N GLY A 466 1.00 -21.10 14.52
CA GLY A 466 0.17 -20.45 13.50
C GLY A 466 -1.32 -20.42 13.84
N THR A 467 -2.12 -19.70 13.05
CA THR A 467 -3.58 -19.65 13.22
C THR A 467 -4.28 -19.22 11.93
N ASP A 468 -5.43 -19.85 11.66
CA ASP A 468 -6.38 -19.47 10.62
C ASP A 468 -7.54 -18.60 11.15
N ASP A 469 -7.51 -18.26 12.45
CA ASP A 469 -8.61 -17.53 13.08
C ASP A 469 -8.58 -16.06 12.68
N ASP A 470 -9.76 -15.43 12.67
CA ASP A 470 -9.87 -13.99 12.50
C ASP A 470 -9.07 -13.26 13.60
N VAL A 471 -8.20 -12.35 13.18
CA VAL A 471 -7.42 -11.49 14.09
C VAL A 471 -7.82 -10.04 13.89
N TRP A 472 -7.90 -9.30 14.99
CA TRP A 472 -8.23 -7.87 14.97
C TRP A 472 -7.21 -7.04 15.73
N VAL A 473 -6.99 -5.82 15.26
CA VAL A 473 -6.46 -4.73 16.09
C VAL A 473 -7.60 -3.89 16.61
N ASP A 474 -7.63 -3.70 17.93
CA ASP A 474 -8.56 -2.82 18.62
C ASP A 474 -7.79 -1.61 19.13
N ILE A 475 -8.25 -0.43 18.70
CA ILE A 475 -7.62 0.86 19.01
C ILE A 475 -8.36 1.65 20.10
N GLY A 476 -9.34 1.04 20.75
CA GLY A 476 -10.12 1.62 21.83
C GLY A 476 -11.58 1.75 21.42
N ASP A 477 -11.89 2.73 20.58
CA ASP A 477 -13.26 3.00 20.11
C ASP A 477 -13.61 2.25 18.81
N HIS A 478 -12.59 1.75 18.11
CA HIS A 478 -12.73 1.06 16.84
C HIS A 478 -11.91 -0.23 16.82
N VAL A 479 -12.34 -1.17 15.99
CA VAL A 479 -11.69 -2.45 15.75
C VAL A 479 -11.57 -2.68 14.25
N PHE A 480 -10.44 -3.25 13.82
CA PHE A 480 -10.17 -3.56 12.42
C PHE A 480 -9.70 -5.00 12.31
N THR A 481 -10.29 -5.75 11.38
CA THR A 481 -9.80 -7.07 11.02
C THR A 481 -8.44 -6.91 10.33
N LEU A 482 -7.48 -7.72 10.74
CA LEU A 482 -6.19 -7.85 10.11
C LEU A 482 -6.28 -9.09 9.23
N ASP A 483 -6.22 -8.90 7.92
CA ASP A 483 -6.30 -9.98 6.95
C ASP A 483 -5.59 -9.55 5.66
N THR A 484 -5.00 -10.53 4.98
CA THR A 484 -4.33 -10.38 3.70
C THR A 484 -4.94 -11.30 2.65
N SER A 485 -6.25 -11.16 2.42
CA SER A 485 -7.08 -11.85 1.41
C SER A 485 -6.32 -12.61 0.30
N ASP A 486 -6.52 -13.93 0.21
CA ASP A 486 -5.83 -14.83 -0.74
C ASP A 486 -4.34 -15.09 -0.44
N HIS A 487 -3.91 -14.85 0.81
CA HIS A 487 -2.62 -15.27 1.34
C HIS A 487 -2.80 -15.86 2.73
N ASP A 488 -2.13 -16.97 2.99
CA ASP A 488 -2.12 -17.65 4.28
C ASP A 488 -1.22 -16.87 5.24
N ASP A 489 -1.85 -16.04 6.07
CA ASP A 489 -1.25 -14.86 6.65
C ASP A 489 -1.12 -14.94 8.18
N ARG A 490 -0.73 -16.08 8.75
CA ARG A 490 -0.35 -16.14 10.18
C ARG A 490 0.44 -17.37 10.59
N GLU A 491 1.02 -18.06 9.62
CA GLU A 491 1.76 -19.30 9.83
C GLU A 491 3.01 -19.16 10.67
N ARG A 492 3.49 -20.30 11.16
CA ARG A 492 4.70 -20.43 11.96
C ARG A 492 5.85 -19.65 11.32
N GLY A 493 6.40 -18.69 12.08
CA GLY A 493 7.52 -17.86 11.65
C GLY A 493 7.17 -16.70 10.70
N ASN A 494 5.91 -16.57 10.28
CA ASN A 494 5.49 -15.50 9.37
C ASN A 494 5.68 -14.11 9.99
N ARG A 495 6.04 -13.15 9.13
CA ARG A 495 6.06 -11.72 9.44
C ARG A 495 5.19 -10.98 8.44
N GLU A 496 4.01 -10.56 8.88
CA GLU A 496 2.96 -10.05 8.01
C GLU A 496 2.63 -8.59 8.29
N GLY A 497 2.28 -7.86 7.23
CA GLY A 497 1.98 -6.43 7.26
C GLY A 497 0.56 -6.12 6.81
N TYR A 498 -0.17 -5.37 7.63
CA TYR A 498 -1.60 -5.09 7.49
C TYR A 498 -1.86 -3.58 7.39
N PRO A 499 -2.10 -3.07 6.17
CA PRO A 499 -2.47 -1.68 5.95
C PRO A 499 -3.96 -1.46 6.24
N VAL A 500 -4.28 -0.72 7.30
CA VAL A 500 -5.65 -0.37 7.66
C VAL A 500 -6.02 0.98 7.06
N TRP A 501 -7.05 0.96 6.20
CA TRP A 501 -7.59 2.18 5.59
C TRP A 501 -8.63 2.84 6.51
N ALA A 502 -8.22 3.93 7.18
CA ALA A 502 -9.09 4.73 8.05
C ALA A 502 -8.80 6.23 7.87
N PRO A 503 -9.41 6.92 6.88
CA PRO A 503 -9.10 8.33 6.54
C PRO A 503 -9.26 9.33 7.68
N TRP A 504 -10.17 9.03 8.62
CA TRP A 504 -10.43 9.84 9.81
C TRP A 504 -9.39 9.63 10.91
N LEU A 505 -8.62 8.53 10.87
CA LEU A 505 -7.72 8.16 11.95
C LEU A 505 -6.55 9.13 12.05
N ARG A 506 -6.34 9.63 13.26
CA ARG A 506 -5.15 10.36 13.71
C ARG A 506 -4.55 9.63 14.91
N ARG A 507 -3.31 9.98 15.26
CA ARG A 507 -2.60 9.33 16.38
C ARG A 507 -3.38 9.35 17.70
N GLN A 508 -4.06 10.46 17.99
CA GLN A 508 -4.87 10.64 19.22
C GLN A 508 -6.11 9.74 19.29
N ASP A 509 -6.56 9.22 18.14
CA ASP A 509 -7.71 8.32 18.08
C ASP A 509 -7.30 6.88 18.43
N VAL A 510 -6.01 6.57 18.40
CA VAL A 510 -5.47 5.31 18.93
C VAL A 510 -5.35 5.43 20.44
N ARG A 511 -6.36 4.93 21.16
CA ARG A 511 -6.46 4.95 22.62
C ARG A 511 -5.95 3.68 23.28
N ARG A 512 -5.86 2.58 22.53
CA ARG A 512 -5.11 1.39 22.94
C ARG A 512 -4.49 0.68 21.75
N VAL A 513 -3.63 -0.31 22.01
CA VAL A 513 -3.28 -1.33 21.02
C VAL A 513 -3.55 -2.69 21.66
N LEU A 514 -4.65 -3.31 21.24
CA LEU A 514 -5.02 -4.66 21.63
C LEU A 514 -5.10 -5.54 20.38
N ILE A 515 -4.42 -6.67 20.40
CA ILE A 515 -4.54 -7.71 19.37
C ILE A 515 -5.47 -8.79 19.93
N ARG A 516 -6.53 -9.09 19.19
CA ARG A 516 -7.55 -10.08 19.55
C ARG A 516 -7.59 -11.17 18.50
N LYS A 517 -7.80 -12.40 18.92
CA LYS A 517 -8.06 -13.56 18.06
C LYS A 517 -9.49 -14.07 18.25
N GLY A 518 -10.05 -14.68 17.21
CA GLY A 518 -11.30 -15.42 17.28
C GLY A 518 -11.20 -16.69 18.16
N PRO A 519 -12.34 -17.28 18.55
CA PRO A 519 -12.39 -18.58 19.23
C PRO A 519 -11.74 -19.69 18.42
N ASP A 520 -11.14 -20.67 19.09
CA ASP A 520 -10.33 -21.72 18.48
C ASP A 520 -11.19 -22.79 17.75
N GLY A 521 -10.62 -23.39 16.69
CA GLY A 521 -10.93 -24.76 16.27
C GLY A 521 -10.17 -25.81 17.10
N SER A 522 -10.15 -27.09 16.69
CA SER A 522 -9.52 -28.19 17.47
C SER A 522 -7.98 -28.11 17.65
N ALA A 523 -7.33 -27.04 17.17
CA ALA A 523 -5.90 -26.75 17.30
C ALA A 523 -5.62 -25.23 17.14
N GLY A 524 -6.38 -24.36 17.81
CA GLY A 524 -6.46 -22.92 17.47
C GLY A 524 -5.54 -21.96 18.24
N GLY A 525 -4.60 -22.44 19.06
CA GLY A 525 -3.68 -21.56 19.76
C GLY A 525 -2.73 -20.82 18.83
N TRP A 526 -2.53 -19.51 19.04
CA TRP A 526 -1.63 -18.68 18.23
C TRP A 526 -0.51 -18.09 19.09
N LYS A 527 0.76 -18.28 18.71
CA LYS A 527 1.89 -17.68 19.44
C LYS A 527 2.34 -16.36 18.81
N LEU A 528 1.81 -15.27 19.35
CA LEU A 528 2.17 -13.91 18.97
C LEU A 528 3.58 -13.53 19.49
N LEU A 529 4.55 -13.44 18.59
CA LEU A 529 5.95 -13.13 18.91
C LEU A 529 6.22 -11.63 19.02
N ARG A 530 5.74 -10.84 18.04
CA ARG A 530 6.00 -9.39 17.97
C ARG A 530 4.79 -8.65 17.41
N VAL A 531 4.56 -7.45 17.93
CA VAL A 531 3.57 -6.49 17.44
C VAL A 531 4.28 -5.17 17.17
N ARG A 532 4.19 -4.68 15.94
CA ARG A 532 4.57 -3.31 15.59
C ARG A 532 3.40 -2.58 14.97
N VAL A 533 3.24 -1.31 15.32
CA VAL A 533 2.15 -0.48 14.80
C VAL A 533 2.69 0.90 14.47
N TRP A 534 2.38 1.38 13.26
CA TRP A 534 2.72 2.71 12.78
C TRP A 534 1.46 3.52 12.54
N THR A 535 1.52 4.83 12.78
CA THR A 535 0.56 5.80 12.30
C THR A 535 1.27 7.11 11.98
N GLY A 536 0.97 7.70 10.81
CA GLY A 536 1.59 8.94 10.34
C GLY A 536 3.12 8.90 10.34
N GLY A 537 3.72 7.79 9.90
CA GLY A 537 5.19 7.65 9.84
C GLY A 537 5.90 7.42 11.17
N GLN A 538 5.16 7.24 12.28
CA GLN A 538 5.72 6.99 13.60
C GLN A 538 5.33 5.62 14.13
N ILE A 539 6.29 4.90 14.69
CA ILE A 539 6.03 3.70 15.47
C ILE A 539 5.34 4.11 16.78
N ILE A 540 4.16 3.55 17.03
CA ILE A 540 3.36 3.80 18.25
C ILE A 540 3.39 2.60 19.18
N CYS A 541 3.74 1.44 18.64
CA CYS A 541 3.93 0.20 19.37
C CYS A 541 5.05 -0.60 18.72
N ASP A 542 6.00 -1.05 19.53
CA ASP A 542 6.97 -2.09 19.16
C ASP A 542 7.18 -2.95 20.40
N SER A 543 6.52 -4.10 20.44
CA SER A 543 6.53 -5.00 21.58
C SER A 543 6.79 -6.42 21.12
N ARG A 544 7.37 -7.23 22.00
CA ARG A 544 7.59 -8.66 21.81
C ARG A 544 6.79 -9.44 22.85
N PRO A 545 5.48 -9.66 22.63
CA PRO A 545 4.65 -10.36 23.59
C PRO A 545 5.17 -11.76 23.91
N ASN A 546 5.64 -12.47 22.88
CA ASN A 546 6.08 -13.86 22.94
C ASN A 546 5.12 -14.75 23.75
N ARG A 547 3.84 -14.69 23.40
CA ARG A 547 2.73 -15.24 24.20
C ARG A 547 1.78 -16.05 23.34
N TRP A 548 1.33 -17.17 23.89
CA TRP A 548 0.20 -17.94 23.36
C TRP A 548 -1.12 -17.20 23.63
N LEU A 549 -1.90 -17.01 22.57
CA LEU A 549 -3.29 -16.57 22.60
C LEU A 549 -4.16 -17.79 22.25
N GLU A 550 -4.85 -18.29 23.26
CA GLU A 550 -5.66 -19.52 23.24
C GLU A 550 -7.03 -19.20 23.86
N ASP A 551 -7.96 -20.16 23.88
CA ASP A 551 -9.35 -19.94 24.31
C ASP A 551 -9.52 -19.25 25.67
N ASP A 552 -8.64 -19.54 26.64
CA ASP A 552 -8.66 -18.93 27.97
C ASP A 552 -8.09 -17.49 27.99
N HIS A 553 -7.30 -17.10 26.97
CA HIS A 553 -6.61 -15.82 26.85
C HIS A 553 -6.45 -15.37 25.38
N ARG A 554 -7.56 -15.03 24.70
CA ARG A 554 -7.58 -14.69 23.26
C ARG A 554 -7.12 -13.28 22.88
N PHE A 555 -6.51 -12.52 23.79
CA PHE A 555 -6.03 -11.19 23.46
C PHE A 555 -4.73 -10.81 24.16
N TRP A 556 -4.00 -9.92 23.50
CA TRP A 556 -2.85 -9.22 24.06
C TRP A 556 -3.10 -7.71 24.03
N LEU A 557 -2.73 -7.03 25.10
CA LEU A 557 -2.82 -5.57 25.24
C LEU A 557 -1.43 -5.00 25.55
N GLY A 558 -1.02 -3.93 24.85
CA GLY A 558 0.23 -3.24 25.15
C GLY A 558 0.40 -1.88 24.48
N CYS A 559 1.57 -1.27 24.71
CA CYS A 559 2.05 0.00 24.13
C CYS A 559 1.23 1.26 24.46
N VAL A 560 -0.02 1.33 23.99
CA VAL A 560 -0.94 2.45 24.23
C VAL A 560 -2.08 1.94 25.10
N THR A 561 -2.38 2.64 26.20
CA THR A 561 -3.43 2.26 27.16
C THR A 561 -4.06 3.50 27.81
N ASP A 562 -5.07 4.08 27.16
CA ASP A 562 -5.90 5.13 27.76
C ASP A 562 -6.67 4.55 28.95
N ARG A 563 -6.47 5.13 30.13
CA ARG A 563 -7.10 4.69 31.39
C ARG A 563 -8.61 4.87 31.40
N ASN A 564 -9.16 5.71 30.53
CA ASN A 564 -10.60 5.92 30.40
C ASN A 564 -11.27 4.76 29.66
N VAL A 565 -10.54 4.06 28.79
CA VAL A 565 -10.99 2.81 28.15
C VAL A 565 -10.86 1.68 29.16
N LEU A 566 -11.86 0.79 29.23
CA LEU A 566 -11.75 -0.44 30.02
C LEU A 566 -10.84 -1.41 29.27
N ASN A 567 -9.62 -1.54 29.78
CA ASN A 567 -8.52 -2.31 29.19
C ASN A 567 -8.39 -3.69 29.83
N SER A 568 -8.73 -3.83 31.11
CA SER A 568 -8.82 -5.12 31.79
C SER A 568 -10.02 -5.15 32.74
N LEU A 569 -10.68 -6.30 32.78
CA LEU A 569 -11.81 -6.57 33.66
C LEU A 569 -11.57 -7.92 34.34
N VAL A 570 -11.40 -7.89 35.67
CA VAL A 570 -11.28 -9.10 36.49
C VAL A 570 -12.45 -9.13 37.46
N VAL A 571 -13.11 -10.27 37.54
CA VAL A 571 -14.30 -10.48 38.37
C VAL A 571 -14.01 -11.66 39.28
N ARG A 572 -14.13 -11.46 40.58
CA ARG A 572 -14.02 -12.54 41.56
C ARG A 572 -15.37 -12.82 42.17
N VAL A 573 -15.79 -14.08 42.12
CA VAL A 573 -17.06 -14.54 42.66
C VAL A 573 -16.78 -15.55 43.76
N THR A 574 -17.31 -15.30 44.96
CA THR A 574 -17.16 -16.20 46.10
C THR A 574 -18.46 -16.92 46.37
N THR A 575 -18.43 -18.24 46.35
CA THR A 575 -19.54 -19.10 46.81
C THR A 575 -19.47 -19.28 48.32
N ALA A 576 -20.62 -19.29 49.00
CA ALA A 576 -20.67 -19.48 50.45
C ALA A 576 -20.17 -20.87 50.89
N ASP A 577 -19.54 -20.95 52.06
CA ASP A 577 -19.15 -22.23 52.66
C ASP A 577 -20.29 -22.81 53.52
N VAL A 578 -21.37 -23.22 52.86
CA VAL A 578 -22.47 -23.99 53.50
C VAL A 578 -22.87 -25.16 52.61
N SER A 579 -23.52 -26.16 53.20
CA SER A 579 -24.02 -27.32 52.45
C SER A 579 -24.90 -26.88 51.28
N TRP A 580 -24.69 -27.50 50.11
CA TRP A 580 -25.44 -27.26 48.86
C TRP A 580 -25.27 -25.86 48.27
N ALA A 581 -24.22 -25.11 48.63
CA ALA A 581 -24.01 -23.76 48.12
C ALA A 581 -23.49 -23.67 46.69
N GLY A 582 -22.88 -24.74 46.15
CA GLY A 582 -22.29 -24.76 44.81
C GLY A 582 -23.30 -25.00 43.70
N THR A 583 -22.92 -24.75 42.45
CA THR A 583 -23.77 -24.94 41.27
C THR A 583 -22.95 -25.34 40.06
N ASP A 584 -23.53 -26.17 39.19
CA ASP A 584 -23.01 -26.49 37.86
C ASP A 584 -23.76 -25.71 36.75
N ASP A 585 -24.63 -24.77 37.14
CA ASP A 585 -25.45 -23.97 36.21
C ASP A 585 -24.66 -22.76 35.67
N ASP A 586 -24.87 -22.40 34.40
CA ASP A 586 -24.24 -21.23 33.80
C ASP A 586 -24.54 -19.93 34.59
N VAL A 587 -23.48 -19.16 34.89
CA VAL A 587 -23.57 -17.85 35.51
C VAL A 587 -23.16 -16.76 34.53
N THR A 588 -24.03 -15.78 34.32
CA THR A 588 -23.78 -14.62 33.46
C THR A 588 -23.60 -13.36 34.29
N LEU A 589 -22.51 -12.64 34.05
CA LEU A 589 -22.29 -11.27 34.51
C LEU A 589 -22.84 -10.27 33.49
N THR A 590 -23.50 -9.21 33.95
CA THR A 590 -23.81 -8.03 33.15
C THR A 590 -23.23 -6.75 33.76
N LEU A 591 -22.45 -6.00 32.98
CA LEU A 591 -21.92 -4.67 33.30
C LEU A 591 -22.08 -3.73 32.11
N ALA A 592 -22.55 -2.49 32.37
CA ALA A 592 -22.72 -1.45 31.34
C ALA A 592 -23.47 -1.94 30.07
N GLY A 593 -24.47 -2.82 30.25
CA GLY A 593 -25.27 -3.39 29.15
C GLY A 593 -24.59 -4.51 28.35
N ARG A 594 -23.37 -4.94 28.73
CA ARG A 594 -22.68 -6.10 28.15
C ARG A 594 -22.76 -7.29 29.09
N SER A 595 -22.80 -8.49 28.51
CA SER A 595 -22.88 -9.74 29.26
C SER A 595 -21.71 -10.67 28.95
N TRP A 596 -21.23 -11.36 29.98
CA TRP A 596 -20.19 -12.38 29.90
C TRP A 596 -20.65 -13.62 30.63
N ASN A 597 -20.50 -14.79 30.02
CA ASN A 597 -20.59 -16.04 30.74
C ASN A 597 -19.31 -16.20 31.56
N LEU A 598 -19.47 -16.49 32.84
CA LEU A 598 -18.39 -16.69 33.77
C LEU A 598 -18.09 -18.19 33.82
N ASP A 599 -17.00 -18.56 33.17
CA ASP A 599 -16.55 -19.94 33.05
C ASP A 599 -15.02 -19.94 32.88
N ASN A 600 -14.33 -20.78 33.67
CA ASN A 600 -12.92 -21.09 33.53
C ASN A 600 -12.81 -22.48 32.92
N ASP A 601 -12.47 -22.53 31.63
CA ASP A 601 -12.45 -23.77 30.87
C ASP A 601 -11.66 -24.90 31.58
N GLY A 602 -12.26 -26.10 31.58
CA GLY A 602 -11.72 -27.29 32.24
C GLY A 602 -11.74 -27.25 33.78
N ARG A 603 -12.41 -26.29 34.43
CA ARG A 603 -12.58 -26.22 35.89
C ARG A 603 -14.04 -26.31 36.29
N ASN A 604 -14.29 -26.90 37.47
CA ASN A 604 -15.61 -26.76 38.09
C ASN A 604 -15.63 -25.48 38.91
N ASP A 605 -16.35 -24.47 38.40
CA ASP A 605 -16.48 -23.17 39.04
C ASP A 605 -17.63 -23.16 40.06
N PHE A 606 -17.73 -22.06 40.80
CA PHE A 606 -18.82 -21.78 41.74
C PHE A 606 -18.96 -22.78 42.88
N GLU A 607 -17.89 -23.50 43.19
CA GLU A 607 -17.87 -24.54 44.22
C GLU A 607 -17.94 -24.01 45.65
N ARG A 608 -18.52 -24.81 46.55
CA ARG A 608 -18.72 -24.44 47.95
C ARG A 608 -17.41 -23.92 48.59
N GLY A 609 -17.46 -22.69 49.11
CA GLY A 609 -16.35 -22.05 49.81
C GLY A 609 -15.23 -21.51 48.90
N ASN A 610 -15.32 -21.73 47.59
CA ASN A 610 -14.31 -21.28 46.64
C ASN A 610 -14.54 -19.81 46.22
N THR A 611 -13.46 -19.21 45.73
CA THR A 611 -13.49 -17.92 45.05
C THR A 611 -12.89 -18.09 43.67
N ASP A 612 -13.73 -17.99 42.66
CA ASP A 612 -13.35 -18.12 41.27
C ASP A 612 -13.00 -16.73 40.71
N THR A 613 -11.96 -16.66 39.88
CA THR A 613 -11.46 -15.40 39.31
C THR A 613 -11.52 -15.48 37.79
N PHE A 614 -12.35 -14.64 37.19
CA PHE A 614 -12.57 -14.58 35.76
C PHE A 614 -11.87 -13.35 35.18
N THR A 615 -11.04 -13.54 34.14
CA THR A 615 -10.43 -12.45 33.37
C THR A 615 -11.21 -12.28 32.07
N LEU A 616 -11.91 -11.17 31.92
CA LEU A 616 -12.87 -10.95 30.84
C LEU A 616 -12.29 -9.95 29.83
N ASP A 617 -12.51 -10.21 28.53
CA ASP A 617 -12.31 -9.20 27.50
C ASP A 617 -13.42 -8.14 27.59
N PRO A 618 -13.09 -6.87 27.91
CA PRO A 618 -14.09 -5.80 27.98
C PRO A 618 -14.79 -5.50 26.65
N GLY A 619 -14.21 -5.92 25.52
CA GLY A 619 -14.62 -5.55 24.17
C GLY A 619 -14.24 -4.12 23.78
N THR A 620 -14.55 -3.74 22.55
CA THR A 620 -14.27 -2.40 21.97
C THR A 620 -15.19 -1.34 22.57
N GLY A 621 -14.68 -0.13 22.85
CA GLY A 621 -15.47 1.06 23.19
C GLY A 621 -16.03 1.15 24.62
N LEU A 622 -15.75 0.17 25.48
CA LEU A 622 -16.23 0.22 26.87
C LEU A 622 -15.38 1.18 27.72
N ARG A 623 -16.02 2.05 28.50
CA ARG A 623 -15.36 3.03 29.37
C ARG A 623 -15.48 2.62 30.83
N VAL A 624 -14.47 2.95 31.64
CA VAL A 624 -14.54 2.77 33.11
C VAL A 624 -15.70 3.58 33.70
N SER A 625 -15.94 4.80 33.21
CA SER A 625 -17.03 5.67 33.65
C SER A 625 -18.43 5.14 33.35
N SER A 626 -18.57 4.14 32.48
CA SER A 626 -19.86 3.53 32.15
C SER A 626 -20.28 2.43 33.14
N LEU A 627 -19.38 2.03 34.05
CA LEU A 627 -19.62 0.97 35.02
C LEU A 627 -20.42 1.51 36.22
N ALA A 628 -21.76 1.51 36.09
CA ALA A 628 -22.66 2.05 37.12
C ALA A 628 -23.40 0.97 37.95
N SER A 629 -23.47 -0.26 37.45
CA SER A 629 -24.16 -1.36 38.13
C SER A 629 -23.61 -2.71 37.68
N VAL A 630 -23.65 -3.69 38.59
CA VAL A 630 -23.37 -5.11 38.36
C VAL A 630 -24.63 -5.93 38.49
N ARG A 631 -24.77 -6.94 37.63
CA ARG A 631 -25.77 -8.00 37.75
C ARG A 631 -25.13 -9.37 37.54
N LEU A 632 -25.48 -10.33 38.38
CA LEU A 632 -25.23 -11.75 38.15
C LEU A 632 -26.56 -12.45 37.95
N HIS A 633 -26.62 -13.33 36.95
CA HIS A 633 -27.78 -14.14 36.62
C HIS A 633 -27.36 -15.59 36.49
N LYS A 634 -28.09 -16.50 37.13
CA LYS A 634 -27.89 -17.95 36.99
C LYS A 634 -28.93 -18.53 36.05
N SER A 635 -28.54 -19.49 35.22
CA SER A 635 -29.48 -20.24 34.39
C SER A 635 -30.45 -21.09 35.26
N PRO A 636 -31.59 -21.57 34.69
CA PRO A 636 -32.57 -22.37 35.42
C PRO A 636 -31.96 -23.64 36.04
N ASP A 637 -32.42 -23.99 37.23
CA ASP A 637 -31.82 -25.05 38.05
C ASP A 637 -31.88 -26.45 37.39
N GLY A 638 -30.73 -27.14 37.39
CA GLY A 638 -30.65 -28.59 37.25
C GLY A 638 -31.05 -29.36 38.54
N VAL A 639 -30.67 -30.64 38.64
CA VAL A 639 -30.87 -31.42 39.88
C VAL A 639 -29.91 -30.89 40.95
N ALA A 640 -30.45 -30.29 42.03
CA ALA A 640 -29.70 -29.61 43.09
C ALA A 640 -28.99 -28.30 42.65
N GLY A 641 -29.64 -27.49 41.79
CA GLY A 641 -29.06 -26.27 41.18
C GLY A 641 -29.10 -24.97 41.98
N GLY A 642 -29.43 -24.99 43.28
CA GLY A 642 -29.43 -23.77 44.10
C GLY A 642 -28.00 -23.26 44.34
N TRP A 643 -27.75 -21.96 44.11
CA TRP A 643 -26.41 -21.37 44.30
C TRP A 643 -26.42 -20.32 45.41
N ARG A 644 -25.49 -20.38 46.37
CA ARG A 644 -25.39 -19.37 47.44
C ARG A 644 -24.22 -18.43 47.19
N LEU A 645 -24.52 -17.30 46.53
CA LEU A 645 -23.57 -16.22 46.30
C LEU A 645 -23.18 -15.52 47.61
N ARG A 646 -21.90 -15.59 48.00
CA ARG A 646 -21.34 -14.90 49.17
C ARG A 646 -20.74 -13.55 48.81
N GLY A 647 -19.98 -13.47 47.73
CA GLY A 647 -19.19 -12.29 47.44
C GLY A 647 -18.94 -12.03 45.97
N VAL A 648 -18.81 -10.74 45.62
CA VAL A 648 -18.41 -10.27 44.29
C VAL A 648 -17.40 -9.15 44.44
N GLU A 649 -16.27 -9.27 43.75
CA GLU A 649 -15.29 -8.20 43.55
C GLU A 649 -15.14 -7.93 42.05
N ILE A 650 -15.12 -6.65 41.65
CA ILE A 650 -14.86 -6.22 40.28
C ILE A 650 -13.65 -5.30 40.29
N VAL A 651 -12.65 -5.68 39.50
CA VAL A 651 -11.42 -4.92 39.30
C VAL A 651 -11.36 -4.47 37.85
N ALA A 652 -11.41 -3.16 37.63
CA ALA A 652 -11.31 -2.53 36.32
C ALA A 652 -9.98 -1.80 36.20
N ASN A 653 -9.19 -2.10 35.16
CA ASN A 653 -7.87 -1.50 34.94
C ASN A 653 -6.93 -1.61 36.16
N GLY A 654 -7.05 -2.71 36.92
CA GLY A 654 -6.28 -2.96 38.15
C GLY A 654 -6.80 -2.26 39.41
N ALA A 655 -7.84 -1.43 39.31
CA ALA A 655 -8.49 -0.80 40.47
C ALA A 655 -9.77 -1.55 40.85
N THR A 656 -9.93 -1.90 42.12
CA THR A 656 -11.20 -2.44 42.64
C THR A 656 -12.25 -1.34 42.59
N ILE A 657 -13.27 -1.53 41.75
CA ILE A 657 -14.39 -0.59 41.60
C ILE A 657 -15.62 -1.03 42.38
N TYR A 658 -15.74 -2.32 42.67
CA TYR A 658 -16.82 -2.87 43.48
C TYR A 658 -16.29 -4.03 44.32
N ASN A 659 -16.65 -4.10 45.60
CA ASN A 659 -16.30 -5.21 46.46
C ASN A 659 -17.35 -5.39 47.57
N ASN A 660 -18.09 -6.50 47.51
CA ASN A 660 -19.03 -6.89 48.56
C ASN A 660 -18.88 -8.38 48.83
N GLN A 661 -18.37 -8.74 50.01
CA GLN A 661 -18.12 -10.13 50.43
C GLN A 661 -19.17 -10.67 51.41
N SER A 662 -20.31 -9.98 51.54
CA SER A 662 -21.34 -10.24 52.54
C SER A 662 -22.75 -10.35 51.93
N ILE A 663 -22.85 -10.76 50.67
CA ILE A 663 -24.13 -10.90 49.94
C ILE A 663 -24.95 -12.05 50.53
N ASN A 664 -24.33 -13.22 50.72
CA ASN A 664 -24.89 -14.44 51.34
C ASN A 664 -26.33 -14.81 50.91
N ARG A 665 -26.63 -14.68 49.61
CA ARG A 665 -27.97 -14.85 49.04
C ARG A 665 -28.09 -16.16 48.24
N TRP A 666 -29.18 -16.89 48.43
CA TRP A 666 -29.56 -18.00 47.56
C TRP A 666 -30.14 -17.48 46.24
N LEU A 667 -29.60 -17.99 45.14
CA LEU A 667 -30.10 -17.84 43.77
C LEU A 667 -30.58 -19.21 43.32
N GLU A 668 -31.88 -19.44 43.43
CA GLU A 668 -32.56 -20.72 43.20
C GLU A 668 -33.98 -20.47 42.71
N ASP A 669 -34.59 -21.47 42.08
CA ASP A 669 -35.96 -21.44 41.57
C ASP A 669 -36.25 -20.21 40.68
N ASP A 670 -37.23 -19.38 41.06
CA ASP A 670 -37.61 -18.17 40.34
C ASP A 670 -36.72 -16.96 40.71
N THR A 671 -35.80 -17.09 41.66
CA THR A 671 -35.00 -15.99 42.22
C THR A 671 -33.54 -16.06 41.79
N ARG A 672 -33.29 -16.08 40.49
CA ARG A 672 -31.96 -16.37 39.90
C ARG A 672 -31.06 -15.17 39.62
N THR A 673 -31.41 -13.98 40.11
CA THR A 673 -30.69 -12.74 39.79
C THR A 673 -30.30 -11.97 41.04
N TRP A 674 -29.06 -11.49 41.06
CA TRP A 674 -28.56 -10.52 42.01
C TRP A 674 -28.01 -9.28 41.27
N SER A 675 -28.16 -8.09 41.84
CA SER A 675 -27.60 -6.86 41.27
C SER A 675 -27.29 -5.81 42.33
N ALA A 676 -26.34 -4.93 42.04
CA ALA A 676 -25.95 -3.79 42.88
C ALA A 676 -25.48 -2.60 42.03
N ALA A 677 -25.51 -1.40 42.62
CA ALA A 677 -24.87 -0.21 42.06
C ALA A 677 -23.36 -0.22 42.36
N ILE A 678 -22.56 0.40 41.48
CA ILE A 678 -21.10 0.55 41.60
C ILE A 678 -20.76 1.98 42.01
#